data_AF-A0A5Q4GEN2-F1
#
_entry.id   AF-A0A5Q4GEN2-F1
#
_cell.length_a   1.000
_cell.length_b   1.000
_cell.length_c   1.000
_cell.angle_alpha   90.00
_cell.angle_beta   90.00
_cell.angle_gamma   90.00
#
_symmetry.space_group_name_H-M   'P 1'
#
loop_
_entity.id
_entity.type
_entity.pdbx_description
1 polymer ?
#
loop_
_entity_poly.entity_id
_entity_poly.type
_entity_poly.pdbx_seq_one_letter_code
_entity_poly.pdbx_strand_id
1 'polypeptide(L)'
;MIGFNAQAMPERHTETLGDETFDVWHFGSDDFRLYCKQPCEADEASVQAYYMNFRSYLPDLIDWHGVDVVEELKPVEMHLNESSICPFLSGAAGYAKIGYHRGFENARGVSCLFEIERGEDLAERNHVLSLHEYAHIILFHRHQWSYEYFTFWSSWELVEPDHPLADPCDDWYGQFDFTRPIHHLCRDFGLDKSVVRDSLIELDRRFRANEGFLSNAYPGGQTTTLAEMRGLFDAALNTDTAAAFVAGGVHAELIGVDFSIGSQAASYSAVDGRIQITVPEGALSETMELRLDKPGLAGGFLPPVYFPRIFAIALEDGDDSDVGSLDFDRPLRFAIQPESFHLNNRPHADYHLVQEFRQPGGQSYWRPIEGSGFDPDTGMVVGDINGTGRFAYGPKFRGPAGMFFDPAFNGHGFDIQMVGDELFVIFFTYDLDGQPFWLLGHAPLGNIPLRSHSAVEMDLWKYRNPDHDGSLEGSVAGHLQLQFFGGWDAAGWNIRANAMVSLDGITNDADVHMALEPLGFGNAVGADKQVTGHWFAPTDSGWGLTIDRKGETEVAVAYFYDADGNPRWALGNREINEPVTQVLAFEGYCLSCPPITPSFDVSGTVALDFDSNGRSGTVDLDVAWPATADQRWHRPNATLAPLSDPPEFRYIPESTAAGAAERTALGPPAQADAFGGKLWHIHEPNCLHLHHPDFQLGVSNMQR
;
A
#
# COMPACT_ATOMS: atom_id res chain seq x y z
N MET A 1 29.26 -31.16 48.69
CA MET A 1 27.83 -30.88 48.96
C MET A 1 27.71 -29.41 49.35
N ILE A 2 27.64 -28.55 48.34
CA ILE A 2 27.19 -27.17 48.49
C ILE A 2 25.66 -27.27 48.43
N GLY A 3 24.97 -26.75 49.43
CA GLY A 3 23.52 -26.90 49.57
C GLY A 3 22.80 -26.28 48.38
N PHE A 4 21.98 -27.08 47.70
CA PHE A 4 20.88 -26.57 46.88
C PHE A 4 19.96 -25.79 47.82
N ASN A 5 20.10 -24.45 47.85
CA ASN A 5 18.97 -23.62 48.27
C ASN A 5 17.85 -23.91 47.29
N ALA A 6 16.69 -24.35 47.80
CA ALA A 6 15.48 -24.41 47.01
C ALA A 6 15.23 -23.00 46.45
N GLN A 7 15.57 -22.79 45.17
CA GLN A 7 15.15 -21.59 44.47
C GLN A 7 13.62 -21.59 44.53
N ALA A 8 13.02 -20.45 44.93
CA ALA A 8 11.59 -20.28 44.80
C ALA A 8 11.21 -20.58 43.35
N MET A 9 10.10 -21.30 43.13
CA MET A 9 9.54 -21.54 41.79
C MET A 9 8.62 -20.38 41.41
N PRO A 10 8.44 -20.08 40.10
CA PRO A 10 7.58 -18.99 39.68
C PRO A 10 6.14 -19.28 40.12
N GLU A 11 5.42 -18.24 40.54
CA GLU A 11 4.01 -18.37 40.90
C GLU A 11 3.21 -18.65 39.63
N ARG A 12 2.35 -19.68 39.70
CA ARG A 12 1.38 -19.99 38.64
C ARG A 12 0.02 -19.41 39.02
N HIS A 13 -0.56 -18.63 38.13
CA HIS A 13 -1.96 -18.20 38.23
C HIS A 13 -2.63 -18.23 36.86
N THR A 14 -3.92 -17.95 36.85
CA THR A 14 -4.72 -17.91 35.62
C THR A 14 -5.06 -16.47 35.28
N GLU A 15 -4.82 -16.08 34.03
CA GLU A 15 -5.27 -14.80 33.48
C GLU A 15 -6.16 -15.03 32.26
N THR A 16 -7.10 -14.12 32.01
CA THR A 16 -7.94 -14.14 30.81
C THR A 16 -7.66 -12.88 30.02
N LEU A 17 -7.18 -13.05 28.79
CA LEU A 17 -6.87 -11.96 27.86
C LEU A 17 -7.78 -12.09 26.65
N GLY A 18 -8.65 -11.09 26.44
CA GLY A 18 -9.73 -11.20 25.47
C GLY A 18 -10.70 -12.35 25.81
N ASP A 19 -10.87 -13.28 24.87
CA ASP A 19 -11.77 -14.44 25.00
C ASP A 19 -11.03 -15.74 25.36
N GLU A 20 -9.72 -15.67 25.63
CA GLU A 20 -8.87 -16.81 25.92
C GLU A 20 -8.31 -16.77 27.35
N THR A 21 -8.12 -17.95 27.92
CA THR A 21 -7.58 -18.15 29.27
C THR A 21 -6.19 -18.77 29.20
N PHE A 22 -5.28 -18.29 30.04
CA PHE A 22 -3.87 -18.67 30.05
C PHE A 22 -3.45 -19.11 31.45
N ASP A 23 -2.60 -20.14 31.50
CA ASP A 23 -1.71 -20.35 32.63
C ASP A 23 -0.53 -19.38 32.51
N VAL A 24 -0.26 -18.65 33.60
CA VAL A 24 0.77 -17.61 33.64
C VAL A 24 1.77 -17.94 34.74
N TRP A 25 3.06 -17.88 34.40
CA TRP A 25 4.16 -18.05 35.35
C TRP A 25 4.96 -16.75 35.48
N HIS A 26 5.21 -16.34 36.73
CA HIS A 26 5.90 -15.09 37.02
C HIS A 26 6.50 -15.09 38.42
N PHE A 27 7.68 -14.48 38.59
CA PHE A 27 8.09 -13.93 39.88
C PHE A 27 7.77 -12.44 39.88
N GLY A 28 7.11 -11.94 40.93
CA GLY A 28 6.70 -10.53 41.04
C GLY A 28 7.83 -9.48 40.94
N SER A 29 9.09 -9.89 40.89
CA SER A 29 10.27 -9.03 40.67
C SER A 29 10.78 -9.01 39.23
N ASP A 30 10.32 -9.91 38.37
CA ASP A 30 10.87 -10.08 37.02
C ASP A 30 10.09 -9.21 36.03
N ASP A 31 10.77 -8.68 35.01
CA ASP A 31 10.14 -7.82 33.99
C ASP A 31 9.53 -8.62 32.82
N PHE A 32 9.30 -9.92 33.01
CA PHE A 32 8.67 -10.80 32.02
C PHE A 32 7.74 -11.82 32.66
N ARG A 33 6.90 -12.44 31.82
CA ARG A 33 5.92 -13.47 32.18
C ARG A 33 5.85 -14.52 31.08
N LEU A 34 5.70 -15.79 31.46
CA LEU A 34 5.38 -16.85 30.50
C LEU A 34 3.87 -17.09 30.46
N TYR A 35 3.31 -17.15 29.27
CA TYR A 35 1.91 -17.46 28.99
C TYR A 35 1.81 -18.78 28.24
N CYS A 36 0.91 -19.65 28.70
CA CYS A 36 0.51 -20.86 27.96
C CYS A 36 -1.01 -20.92 27.91
N LYS A 37 -1.59 -20.88 26.71
CA LYS A 37 -3.04 -20.94 26.51
C LYS A 37 -3.60 -22.25 27.09
N GLN A 38 -4.72 -22.15 27.81
CA GLN A 38 -5.38 -23.31 28.41
C GLN A 38 -6.19 -24.12 27.39
N PRO A 39 -6.14 -25.47 27.45
CA PRO A 39 -5.26 -26.26 28.32
C PRO A 39 -3.79 -26.18 27.85
N CYS A 40 -2.86 -25.92 28.77
CA CYS A 40 -1.44 -25.92 28.42
C CYS A 40 -0.99 -27.36 28.11
N GLU A 41 -0.44 -27.57 26.91
CA GLU A 41 -0.02 -28.91 26.45
C GLU A 41 1.31 -29.36 27.07
N ALA A 42 2.15 -28.40 27.49
CA ALA A 42 3.38 -28.67 28.22
C ALA A 42 3.08 -28.94 29.71
N ASP A 43 3.83 -29.87 30.31
CA ASP A 43 3.74 -30.10 31.75
C ASP A 43 4.36 -28.95 32.55
N GLU A 44 3.86 -28.75 33.77
CA GLU A 44 4.26 -27.61 34.61
C GLU A 44 5.75 -27.61 34.97
N ALA A 45 6.38 -28.78 35.12
CA ALA A 45 7.79 -28.84 35.46
C ALA A 45 8.67 -28.38 34.28
N SER A 46 8.29 -28.74 33.06
CA SER A 46 8.96 -28.27 31.84
C SER A 46 8.82 -26.76 31.65
N VAL A 47 7.62 -26.19 31.88
CA VAL A 47 7.42 -24.73 31.81
C VAL A 47 8.22 -23.99 32.89
N GLN A 48 8.27 -24.52 34.12
CA GLN A 48 9.09 -23.95 35.20
C GLN A 48 10.59 -24.02 34.91
N ALA A 49 11.07 -25.13 34.33
CA ALA A 49 12.46 -25.27 33.91
C ALA A 49 12.81 -24.25 32.83
N TYR A 50 11.96 -24.13 31.80
CA TYR A 50 12.11 -23.14 30.73
C TYR A 50 12.14 -21.71 31.29
N TYR A 51 11.24 -21.37 32.22
CA TYR A 51 11.24 -20.08 32.92
C TYR A 51 12.58 -19.81 33.60
N MET A 52 13.06 -20.75 34.42
CA MET A 52 14.26 -20.54 35.24
C MET A 52 15.53 -20.44 34.39
N ASN A 53 15.60 -21.21 33.32
CA ASN A 53 16.71 -21.16 32.37
C ASN A 53 16.70 -19.82 31.62
N PHE A 54 15.56 -19.38 31.06
CA PHE A 54 15.47 -18.06 30.42
C PHE A 54 15.84 -16.93 31.38
N ARG A 55 15.31 -16.97 32.61
CA ARG A 55 15.64 -15.99 33.67
C ARG A 55 17.14 -15.90 33.93
N SER A 56 17.88 -17.00 33.80
CA SER A 56 19.33 -17.00 34.02
C SER A 56 20.11 -16.30 32.91
N TYR A 57 19.59 -16.26 31.69
CA TYR A 57 20.21 -15.58 30.55
C TYR A 57 19.84 -14.10 30.44
N LEU A 58 18.67 -13.71 30.95
CA LEU A 58 18.15 -12.35 30.75
C LEU A 58 19.12 -11.24 31.22
N PRO A 59 19.80 -11.33 32.39
CA PRO A 59 20.78 -10.32 32.79
C PRO A 59 21.94 -10.17 31.79
N ASP A 60 22.41 -11.29 31.20
CA ASP A 60 23.49 -11.28 30.23
C ASP A 60 23.03 -10.72 28.87
N LEU A 61 21.74 -10.90 28.51
CA LEU A 61 21.15 -10.25 27.33
C LEU A 61 21.07 -8.74 27.48
N ILE A 62 20.63 -8.28 28.65
CA ILE A 62 20.60 -6.85 28.99
C ILE A 62 22.05 -6.30 29.03
N ASP A 63 23.00 -7.05 29.58
CA ASP A 63 24.43 -6.70 29.52
C ASP A 63 25.07 -6.90 28.13
N TRP A 64 24.41 -7.57 27.19
CA TRP A 64 24.87 -7.55 25.81
C TRP A 64 24.46 -6.23 25.15
N HIS A 65 23.20 -5.84 25.31
CA HIS A 65 22.63 -4.66 24.65
C HIS A 65 22.98 -3.32 25.33
N GLY A 66 23.27 -3.32 26.64
CA GLY A 66 23.53 -2.09 27.41
C GLY A 66 22.30 -1.38 27.92
N VAL A 67 21.15 -1.82 27.43
CA VAL A 67 19.84 -1.23 27.69
C VAL A 67 18.84 -2.36 27.84
N ASP A 68 17.81 -2.10 28.63
CA ASP A 68 16.70 -3.02 28.82
C ASP A 68 15.48 -2.56 28.01
N VAL A 69 14.44 -3.37 28.00
CA VAL A 69 13.11 -3.02 27.48
C VAL A 69 12.63 -1.71 28.13
N VAL A 70 12.01 -0.85 27.33
CA VAL A 70 11.42 0.39 27.85
C VAL A 70 10.27 0.09 28.81
N GLU A 71 10.08 0.91 29.84
CA GLU A 71 9.12 0.65 30.93
C GLU A 71 7.68 0.50 30.43
N GLU A 72 7.33 1.18 29.34
CA GLU A 72 6.02 1.11 28.70
C GLU A 72 5.68 -0.28 28.18
N LEU A 73 6.69 -1.08 27.80
CA LEU A 73 6.51 -2.42 27.26
C LEU A 73 6.62 -3.51 28.33
N LYS A 74 6.93 -3.15 29.58
CA LYS A 74 7.03 -4.10 30.70
C LYS A 74 5.67 -4.35 31.38
N PRO A 75 5.46 -5.55 31.95
CA PRO A 75 6.29 -6.74 31.77
C PRO A 75 6.14 -7.31 30.35
N VAL A 76 7.19 -7.94 29.83
CA VAL A 76 7.17 -8.65 28.54
C VAL A 76 6.38 -9.95 28.65
N GLU A 77 5.45 -10.18 27.73
CA GLU A 77 4.64 -11.38 27.64
C GLU A 77 5.27 -12.38 26.67
N MET A 78 5.65 -13.56 27.15
CA MET A 78 6.22 -14.61 26.32
C MET A 78 5.22 -15.75 26.20
N HIS A 79 4.59 -15.88 25.04
CA HIS A 79 3.55 -16.88 24.76
C HIS A 79 4.20 -18.13 24.17
N LEU A 80 4.00 -19.30 24.80
CA LEU A 80 4.64 -20.57 24.42
C LEU A 80 3.89 -21.37 23.35
N ASN A 81 2.67 -20.94 23.01
CA ASN A 81 1.79 -21.59 22.06
C ASN A 81 0.90 -20.58 21.31
N GLU A 82 0.23 -21.08 20.28
CA GLU A 82 -0.68 -20.31 19.44
C GLU A 82 -1.86 -19.77 20.24
N SER A 83 -2.22 -18.53 19.97
CA SER A 83 -3.34 -17.86 20.61
C SER A 83 -3.89 -16.75 19.72
N SER A 84 -5.02 -16.16 20.12
CA SER A 84 -5.54 -14.93 19.50
C SER A 84 -4.56 -13.76 19.62
N ILE A 85 -3.66 -13.80 20.61
CA ILE A 85 -2.55 -12.86 20.77
C ILE A 85 -1.39 -13.26 19.87
N CYS A 86 -1.03 -14.54 19.82
CA CYS A 86 0.09 -15.06 19.03
C CYS A 86 -0.41 -16.05 17.98
N PRO A 87 -1.03 -15.58 16.87
CA PRO A 87 -1.46 -16.49 15.81
C PRO A 87 -0.26 -17.19 15.17
N PHE A 88 -0.36 -18.51 15.02
CA PHE A 88 0.69 -19.31 14.39
C PHE A 88 0.92 -18.86 12.94
N LEU A 89 2.18 -18.52 12.63
CA LEU A 89 2.61 -18.15 11.28
C LEU A 89 3.40 -19.29 10.65
N SER A 90 2.79 -19.96 9.67
CA SER A 90 3.44 -21.05 8.93
C SER A 90 4.77 -20.59 8.33
N GLY A 91 5.88 -21.15 8.80
CA GLY A 91 7.23 -20.84 8.34
C GLY A 91 8.06 -19.97 9.30
N ALA A 92 7.47 -19.45 10.38
CA ALA A 92 8.18 -18.74 11.43
C ALA A 92 8.45 -19.66 12.63
N ALA A 93 9.61 -19.51 13.28
CA ALA A 93 9.90 -20.17 14.56
C ALA A 93 9.27 -19.42 15.74
N GLY A 94 9.22 -18.09 15.63
CA GLY A 94 8.61 -17.16 16.56
C GLY A 94 8.51 -15.79 15.89
N TYR A 95 7.96 -14.82 16.62
CA TYR A 95 8.09 -13.41 16.29
C TYR A 95 7.80 -12.54 17.51
N ALA A 96 8.32 -11.32 17.52
CA ALA A 96 8.05 -10.32 18.54
C ALA A 96 7.13 -9.20 18.01
N LYS A 97 6.37 -8.58 18.89
CA LYS A 97 5.55 -7.41 18.57
C LYS A 97 5.26 -6.54 19.79
N ILE A 98 4.67 -5.38 19.53
CA ILE A 98 3.96 -4.60 20.56
C ILE A 98 2.48 -4.98 20.53
N GLY A 99 1.97 -5.46 21.68
CA GLY A 99 0.59 -5.88 21.87
C GLY A 99 -0.30 -4.76 22.40
N TYR A 100 -1.47 -4.59 21.76
CA TYR A 100 -2.58 -3.74 22.21
C TYR A 100 -3.83 -4.60 22.36
N HIS A 101 -3.91 -5.37 23.44
CA HIS A 101 -4.99 -6.35 23.63
C HIS A 101 -6.09 -5.82 24.57
N ARG A 102 -7.34 -6.22 24.31
CA ARG A 102 -8.53 -5.82 25.07
C ARG A 102 -8.39 -6.32 26.52
N GLY A 103 -8.31 -5.38 27.47
CA GLY A 103 -8.11 -5.68 28.90
C GLY A 103 -6.90 -4.99 29.52
N PHE A 104 -6.02 -4.39 28.71
CA PHE A 104 -4.91 -3.57 29.19
C PHE A 104 -5.13 -2.08 28.89
N GLU A 105 -4.69 -1.23 29.82
CA GLU A 105 -4.67 0.23 29.64
C GLU A 105 -3.48 0.70 28.77
N ASN A 106 -2.40 -0.09 28.71
CA ASN A 106 -1.13 0.28 28.08
C ASN A 106 -0.61 -0.80 27.11
N ALA A 107 0.31 -0.42 26.23
CA ALA A 107 1.04 -1.34 25.35
C ALA A 107 1.87 -2.36 26.15
N ARG A 108 2.20 -3.51 25.54
CA ARG A 108 3.09 -4.54 26.09
C ARG A 108 4.04 -5.07 25.04
N GLY A 109 5.25 -5.43 25.44
CA GLY A 109 6.13 -6.26 24.62
C GLY A 109 5.60 -7.70 24.60
N VAL A 110 5.47 -8.30 23.42
CA VAL A 110 4.95 -9.66 23.26
C VAL A 110 5.93 -10.47 22.41
N SER A 111 6.43 -11.58 22.94
CA SER A 111 7.19 -12.60 22.23
C SER A 111 6.29 -13.81 21.99
N CYS A 112 6.04 -14.15 20.72
CA CYS A 112 5.29 -15.31 20.31
C CYS A 112 6.27 -16.44 19.99
N LEU A 113 6.26 -17.49 20.81
CA LEU A 113 7.19 -18.62 20.77
C LEU A 113 6.37 -19.86 20.43
N PHE A 114 6.54 -20.44 19.23
CA PHE A 114 5.76 -21.61 18.79
C PHE A 114 6.47 -22.92 19.14
N GLU A 115 7.01 -22.99 20.35
CA GLU A 115 7.80 -24.14 20.82
C GLU A 115 6.92 -25.39 20.96
N ILE A 116 5.71 -25.22 21.49
CA ILE A 116 4.75 -26.33 21.70
C ILE A 116 4.24 -26.88 20.36
N GLU A 117 3.85 -26.03 19.41
CA GLU A 117 3.35 -26.46 18.09
C GLU A 117 4.39 -27.23 17.29
N ARG A 118 5.68 -26.97 17.55
CA ARG A 118 6.81 -27.66 16.92
C ARG A 118 7.18 -28.97 17.61
N GLY A 119 6.51 -29.31 18.73
CA GLY A 119 6.76 -30.52 19.50
C GLY A 119 8.11 -30.51 20.21
N GLU A 120 8.61 -29.34 20.55
CA GLU A 120 9.92 -29.14 21.18
C GLU A 120 9.85 -29.46 22.70
N ASP A 121 10.90 -30.08 23.25
CA ASP A 121 11.00 -30.32 24.69
C ASP A 121 11.46 -29.05 25.40
N LEU A 122 10.52 -28.35 26.05
CA LEU A 122 10.80 -27.10 26.76
C LEU A 122 11.86 -27.26 27.86
N ALA A 123 12.02 -28.43 28.46
CA ALA A 123 12.99 -28.62 29.54
C ALA A 123 14.43 -28.69 29.03
N GLU A 124 14.62 -29.17 27.79
CA GLU A 124 15.93 -29.36 27.15
C GLU A 124 16.24 -28.30 26.08
N ARG A 125 15.29 -27.41 25.78
CA ARG A 125 15.38 -26.41 24.72
C ARG A 125 16.49 -25.39 24.99
N ASN A 126 17.29 -25.08 23.96
CA ASN A 126 18.22 -23.95 24.02
C ASN A 126 17.45 -22.62 23.89
N HIS A 127 17.86 -21.60 24.65
CA HIS A 127 17.10 -20.35 24.74
C HIS A 127 17.34 -19.36 23.61
N VAL A 128 17.99 -19.79 22.51
CA VAL A 128 18.33 -18.92 21.36
C VAL A 128 17.07 -18.21 20.85
N LEU A 129 15.98 -18.93 20.59
CA LEU A 129 14.75 -18.32 20.07
C LEU A 129 14.14 -17.32 21.07
N SER A 130 13.97 -17.72 22.33
CA SER A 130 13.40 -16.83 23.35
C SER A 130 14.23 -15.56 23.58
N LEU A 131 15.56 -15.66 23.56
CA LEU A 131 16.42 -14.48 23.67
C LEU A 131 16.37 -13.62 22.40
N HIS A 132 16.30 -14.25 21.23
CA HIS A 132 16.15 -13.57 19.95
C HIS A 132 14.87 -12.71 19.92
N GLU A 133 13.71 -13.30 20.26
CA GLU A 133 12.44 -12.58 20.28
C GLU A 133 12.39 -11.53 21.39
N TYR A 134 13.01 -11.78 22.54
CA TYR A 134 13.10 -10.77 23.59
C TYR A 134 14.01 -9.59 23.18
N ALA A 135 15.12 -9.86 22.47
CA ALA A 135 16.03 -8.83 21.99
C ALA A 135 15.36 -7.87 21.00
N HIS A 136 14.39 -8.36 20.20
CA HIS A 136 13.56 -7.47 19.38
C HIS A 136 12.79 -6.45 20.23
N ILE A 137 12.25 -6.89 21.36
CA ILE A 137 11.48 -6.04 22.29
C ILE A 137 12.38 -5.02 23.00
N ILE A 138 13.65 -5.34 23.25
CA ILE A 138 14.63 -4.35 23.74
C ILE A 138 14.72 -3.17 22.77
N LEU A 139 14.62 -3.40 21.45
CA LEU A 139 14.72 -2.34 20.43
C LEU A 139 13.39 -1.63 20.16
N PHE A 140 12.26 -2.34 20.27
CA PHE A 140 10.94 -1.77 20.00
C PHE A 140 10.65 -0.52 20.82
N HIS A 141 9.83 0.37 20.24
CA HIS A 141 9.46 1.69 20.77
C HIS A 141 10.63 2.70 20.85
N ARG A 142 11.85 2.26 21.17
CA ARG A 142 13.07 3.10 21.15
C ARG A 142 13.58 3.34 19.72
N HIS A 143 13.51 2.31 18.88
CA HIS A 143 14.02 2.31 17.52
C HIS A 143 12.90 2.10 16.50
N GLN A 144 13.07 2.69 15.32
CA GLN A 144 12.15 2.53 14.20
C GLN A 144 11.99 1.06 13.78
N TRP A 145 13.06 0.26 13.87
CA TRP A 145 13.06 -1.18 13.61
C TRP A 145 13.80 -1.93 14.71
N SER A 146 13.45 -3.21 14.87
CA SER A 146 14.34 -4.18 15.50
C SER A 146 15.14 -4.87 14.39
N TYR A 147 16.46 -4.88 14.53
CA TYR A 147 17.34 -5.36 13.48
C TYR A 147 17.64 -6.83 13.70
N GLU A 148 17.13 -7.69 12.82
CA GLU A 148 17.29 -9.15 12.87
C GLU A 148 18.73 -9.58 13.11
N TYR A 149 19.70 -8.90 12.50
CA TYR A 149 21.11 -9.26 12.63
C TYR A 149 21.69 -9.06 14.04
N PHE A 150 21.22 -8.08 14.84
CA PHE A 150 21.68 -7.94 16.23
C PHE A 150 21.01 -8.94 17.16
N THR A 151 19.71 -9.16 16.99
CA THR A 151 18.96 -10.11 17.81
C THR A 151 19.41 -11.54 17.54
N PHE A 152 19.75 -11.85 16.29
CA PHE A 152 20.34 -13.12 15.90
C PHE A 152 21.74 -13.30 16.50
N TRP A 153 22.65 -12.33 16.33
CA TRP A 153 23.99 -12.44 16.89
C TRP A 153 23.99 -12.56 18.42
N SER A 154 23.32 -11.65 19.12
CA SER A 154 23.28 -11.64 20.59
C SER A 154 22.72 -12.93 21.19
N SER A 155 21.67 -13.49 20.59
CA SER A 155 21.08 -14.74 21.08
C SER A 155 21.99 -15.96 20.91
N TRP A 156 22.69 -16.08 19.78
CA TRP A 156 23.66 -17.16 19.56
C TRP A 156 24.91 -17.01 20.44
N GLU A 157 25.48 -15.81 20.55
CA GLU A 157 26.67 -15.56 21.36
C GLU A 157 26.45 -15.94 22.83
N LEU A 158 25.27 -15.67 23.38
CA LEU A 158 24.96 -15.93 24.79
C LEU A 158 24.67 -17.40 25.09
N VAL A 159 24.01 -18.11 24.17
CA VAL A 159 23.55 -19.49 24.44
C VAL A 159 24.55 -20.52 23.93
N GLU A 160 25.13 -20.30 22.74
CA GLU A 160 26.08 -21.21 22.10
C GLU A 160 27.29 -20.43 21.53
N PRO A 161 28.18 -19.92 22.38
CA PRO A 161 29.31 -19.06 21.95
C PRO A 161 30.31 -19.75 21.01
N ASP A 162 30.36 -21.09 21.01
CA ASP A 162 31.22 -21.87 20.11
C ASP A 162 30.55 -22.16 18.74
N HIS A 163 29.27 -21.78 18.56
CA HIS A 163 28.55 -21.98 17.31
C HIS A 163 29.00 -20.94 16.27
N PRO A 164 29.13 -21.28 14.97
CA PRO A 164 29.52 -20.30 13.95
C PRO A 164 28.62 -19.05 13.89
N LEU A 165 27.35 -19.20 14.28
CA LEU A 165 26.39 -18.09 14.32
C LEU A 165 26.62 -17.11 15.50
N ALA A 166 27.49 -17.44 16.45
CA ALA A 166 27.95 -16.52 17.48
C ALA A 166 29.04 -15.54 16.97
N ASP A 167 29.59 -15.77 15.78
CA ASP A 167 30.56 -14.89 15.12
C ASP A 167 29.90 -14.14 13.94
N PRO A 168 29.65 -12.82 14.04
CA PRO A 168 29.04 -12.06 12.95
C PRO A 168 29.98 -11.94 11.74
N CYS A 169 31.28 -12.21 11.90
CA CYS A 169 32.23 -12.27 10.79
C CYS A 169 32.17 -13.58 9.99
N ASP A 170 31.40 -14.58 10.43
CA ASP A 170 31.27 -15.85 9.71
C ASP A 170 30.59 -15.65 8.34
N ASP A 171 31.07 -16.38 7.33
CA ASP A 171 30.59 -16.27 5.93
C ASP A 171 29.11 -16.65 5.79
N TRP A 172 28.51 -17.35 6.76
CA TRP A 172 27.07 -17.59 6.80
C TRP A 172 26.26 -16.29 6.83
N TYR A 173 26.68 -15.30 7.63
CA TYR A 173 25.97 -14.02 7.71
C TYR A 173 25.98 -13.27 6.38
N GLY A 174 27.02 -13.43 5.55
CA GLY A 174 27.11 -12.83 4.22
C GLY A 174 26.09 -13.37 3.20
N GLN A 175 25.48 -14.53 3.46
CA GLN A 175 24.60 -15.21 2.49
C GLN A 175 23.17 -14.65 2.46
N PHE A 176 22.67 -14.10 3.58
CA PHE A 176 21.30 -13.62 3.68
C PHE A 176 21.24 -12.10 3.77
N ASP A 177 20.30 -11.48 3.05
CA ASP A 177 20.18 -10.01 3.04
C ASP A 177 19.95 -9.45 4.45
N PHE A 178 19.16 -10.13 5.29
CA PHE A 178 18.88 -9.69 6.66
C PHE A 178 20.06 -9.81 7.64
N THR A 179 21.14 -10.55 7.30
CA THR A 179 22.34 -10.70 8.14
C THR A 179 23.58 -10.06 7.54
N ARG A 180 23.56 -9.77 6.25
CA ARG A 180 24.74 -9.28 5.53
C ARG A 180 25.24 -7.89 6.01
N PRO A 181 24.41 -6.95 6.52
CA PRO A 181 24.94 -5.71 7.10
C PRO A 181 25.95 -5.94 8.22
N ILE A 182 25.61 -6.78 9.21
CA ILE A 182 26.50 -7.04 10.35
C ILE A 182 27.77 -7.77 9.92
N HIS A 183 27.68 -8.64 8.90
CA HIS A 183 28.83 -9.32 8.34
C HIS A 183 29.86 -8.35 7.79
N HIS A 184 29.44 -7.40 6.96
CA HIS A 184 30.34 -6.39 6.40
C HIS A 184 30.87 -5.44 7.47
N LEU A 185 30.02 -5.02 8.43
CA LEU A 185 30.47 -4.22 9.57
C LEU A 185 31.59 -4.94 10.34
N CYS A 186 31.45 -6.24 10.60
CA CYS A 186 32.47 -7.03 11.28
C CYS A 186 33.74 -7.19 10.43
N ARG A 187 33.59 -7.69 9.20
CA ARG A 187 34.71 -8.09 8.32
C ARG A 187 35.51 -6.92 7.79
N ASP A 188 34.83 -5.87 7.35
CA ASP A 188 35.45 -4.78 6.60
C ASP A 188 35.81 -3.61 7.52
N PHE A 189 35.09 -3.45 8.64
CA PHE A 189 35.23 -2.30 9.54
C PHE A 189 35.64 -2.69 10.97
N GLY A 190 35.69 -3.99 11.30
CA GLY A 190 36.11 -4.45 12.63
C GLY A 190 35.09 -4.19 13.73
N LEU A 191 33.79 -4.16 13.40
CA LEU A 191 32.72 -4.05 14.38
C LEU A 191 32.82 -5.19 15.41
N ASP A 192 32.75 -4.82 16.69
CA ASP A 192 32.69 -5.77 17.80
C ASP A 192 31.50 -5.46 18.73
N LYS A 193 31.29 -6.35 19.70
CA LYS A 193 30.20 -6.24 20.68
C LYS A 193 30.25 -4.92 21.47
N SER A 194 31.44 -4.41 21.80
CA SER A 194 31.57 -3.19 22.58
C SER A 194 31.09 -1.98 21.80
N VAL A 195 31.38 -1.92 20.50
CA VAL A 195 30.86 -0.87 19.61
C VAL A 195 29.34 -0.92 19.52
N VAL A 196 28.75 -2.12 19.38
CA VAL A 196 27.28 -2.28 19.36
C VAL A 196 26.66 -1.84 20.68
N ARG A 197 27.18 -2.35 21.81
CA ARG A 197 26.70 -2.03 23.16
C ARG A 197 26.74 -0.52 23.43
N ASP A 198 27.88 0.11 23.21
CA ASP A 198 28.06 1.54 23.50
C ASP A 198 27.18 2.40 22.60
N SER A 199 26.98 2.01 21.34
CA SER A 199 26.07 2.68 20.42
C SER A 199 24.61 2.56 20.86
N LEU A 200 24.17 1.38 21.32
CA LEU A 200 22.81 1.18 21.85
C LEU A 200 22.56 1.97 23.13
N ILE A 201 23.56 2.09 24.02
CA ILE A 201 23.49 2.95 25.22
C ILE A 201 23.30 4.42 24.83
N GLU A 202 24.11 4.92 23.89
CA GLU A 202 24.01 6.30 23.44
C GLU A 202 22.69 6.56 22.69
N LEU A 203 22.19 5.59 21.92
CA LEU A 203 20.87 5.67 21.28
C LEU A 203 19.73 5.77 22.29
N ASP A 204 19.74 4.95 23.34
CA ASP A 204 18.73 5.02 24.40
C ASP A 204 18.81 6.36 25.16
N ARG A 205 20.02 6.87 25.39
CA ARG A 205 20.21 8.21 25.97
C ARG A 205 19.58 9.29 25.09
N ARG A 206 19.83 9.26 23.78
CA ARG A 206 19.26 10.21 22.80
C ARG A 206 17.73 10.11 22.73
N PHE A 207 17.20 8.90 22.61
CA PHE A 207 15.76 8.63 22.64
C PHE A 207 15.09 9.23 23.90
N ARG A 208 15.62 8.94 25.10
CA ARG A 208 15.06 9.46 26.36
C ARG A 208 15.19 10.97 26.51
N ALA A 209 16.23 11.57 25.94
CA ALA A 209 16.44 13.01 25.94
C ALA A 209 15.63 13.73 24.85
N ASN A 210 14.94 12.99 23.98
CA ASN A 210 14.30 13.51 22.78
C ASN A 210 15.29 14.24 21.86
N GLU A 211 16.50 13.67 21.75
CA GLU A 211 17.62 14.16 20.95
C GLU A 211 17.90 13.21 19.78
N GLY A 212 18.65 13.69 18.79
CA GLY A 212 19.06 12.91 17.62
C GLY A 212 17.98 12.82 16.55
N PHE A 213 18.21 11.98 15.54
CA PHE A 213 17.26 11.79 14.44
C PHE A 213 16.09 10.91 14.90
N LEU A 214 14.99 11.56 15.25
CA LEU A 214 13.77 10.90 15.71
C LEU A 214 12.73 10.80 14.59
N SER A 215 12.31 9.56 14.31
CA SER A 215 11.24 9.19 13.39
C SER A 215 9.92 9.07 14.14
N ASN A 216 8.89 9.77 13.65
CA ASN A 216 7.49 9.60 14.05
C ASN A 216 6.80 8.38 13.41
N ALA A 217 7.55 7.43 12.83
CA ALA A 217 6.98 6.30 12.10
C ALA A 217 6.16 5.33 12.97
N TYR A 218 6.35 5.39 14.29
CA TYR A 218 5.78 4.42 15.21
C TYR A 218 4.55 4.98 15.94
N PRO A 219 3.45 4.22 16.11
CA PRO A 219 2.26 4.67 16.85
C PRO A 219 2.52 5.13 18.29
N GLY A 220 3.69 4.79 18.83
CA GLY A 220 4.13 5.11 20.19
C GLY A 220 4.87 6.45 20.36
N GLY A 221 5.15 7.20 19.29
CA GLY A 221 5.85 8.49 19.37
C GLY A 221 7.16 8.53 18.58
N GLN A 222 8.04 9.47 18.96
CA GLN A 222 9.35 9.68 18.36
C GLN A 222 10.30 8.51 18.68
N THR A 223 10.97 7.94 17.67
CA THR A 223 11.88 6.78 17.80
C THR A 223 13.20 7.07 17.08
N THR A 224 14.33 6.55 17.53
CA THR A 224 15.61 6.74 16.82
C THR A 224 15.66 5.97 15.49
N THR A 225 16.36 6.52 14.49
CA THR A 225 16.47 5.94 13.13
C THR A 225 17.68 5.01 12.95
N LEU A 226 17.70 4.28 11.83
CA LEU A 226 18.88 3.54 11.40
C LEU A 226 20.05 4.47 11.05
N ALA A 227 19.76 5.66 10.53
CA ALA A 227 20.76 6.69 10.29
C ALA A 227 21.50 7.14 11.56
N GLU A 228 20.77 7.30 12.66
CA GLU A 228 21.33 7.63 13.96
C GLU A 228 22.27 6.52 14.45
N MET A 229 21.84 5.26 14.36
CA MET A 229 22.65 4.11 14.77
C MET A 229 23.91 3.96 13.90
N ARG A 230 23.79 4.13 12.58
CA ARG A 230 24.94 4.14 11.67
C ARG A 230 25.93 5.25 12.04
N GLY A 231 25.44 6.47 12.29
CA GLY A 231 26.30 7.60 12.67
C GLY A 231 27.13 7.31 13.94
N LEU A 232 26.58 6.54 14.89
CA LEU A 232 27.33 6.10 16.07
C LEU A 232 28.38 5.04 15.75
N PHE A 233 28.09 4.11 14.83
CA PHE A 233 29.11 3.19 14.32
C PHE A 233 30.21 3.92 13.56
N ASP A 234 29.85 4.89 12.73
CA ASP A 234 30.81 5.68 11.98
C ASP A 234 31.76 6.44 12.91
N ALA A 235 31.22 7.01 13.99
CA ALA A 235 32.00 7.69 15.03
C ALA A 235 32.89 6.72 15.82
N ALA A 236 32.38 5.56 16.21
CA ALA A 236 33.12 4.57 16.99
C ALA A 236 34.24 3.90 16.18
N LEU A 237 33.97 3.61 14.90
CA LEU A 237 34.91 2.96 13.98
C LEU A 237 35.76 3.97 13.21
N ASN A 238 35.48 5.28 13.35
CA ASN A 238 36.16 6.40 12.70
C ASN A 238 36.23 6.21 11.16
N THR A 239 35.11 5.86 10.56
CA THR A 239 34.98 5.53 9.12
C THR A 239 33.53 5.58 8.67
N ASP A 240 33.27 5.71 7.37
CA ASP A 240 31.90 5.65 6.82
C ASP A 240 31.49 4.19 6.57
N THR A 241 30.50 3.71 7.32
CA THR A 241 30.01 2.33 7.26
C THR A 241 28.83 2.14 6.31
N ALA A 242 28.39 3.16 5.57
CA ALA A 242 27.24 3.07 4.66
C ALA A 242 27.31 1.87 3.70
N ALA A 243 28.50 1.57 3.17
CA ALA A 243 28.71 0.47 2.24
C ALA A 243 28.32 -0.90 2.82
N ALA A 244 28.51 -1.13 4.13
CA ALA A 244 28.15 -2.38 4.78
C ALA A 244 26.63 -2.62 4.76
N PHE A 245 25.86 -1.59 5.11
CA PHE A 245 24.40 -1.65 5.11
C PHE A 245 23.85 -1.83 3.69
N VAL A 246 24.43 -1.14 2.72
CA VAL A 246 24.03 -1.21 1.30
C VAL A 246 24.31 -2.59 0.71
N ALA A 247 25.46 -3.17 1.04
CA ALA A 247 25.79 -4.53 0.63
C ALA A 247 24.73 -5.52 1.13
N GLY A 248 24.25 -5.31 2.36
CA GLY A 248 23.14 -6.04 2.97
C GLY A 248 21.73 -5.68 2.47
N GLY A 249 21.60 -4.90 1.40
CA GLY A 249 20.30 -4.58 0.80
C GLY A 249 19.49 -3.54 1.58
N VAL A 250 20.07 -2.90 2.60
CA VAL A 250 19.43 -1.77 3.28
C VAL A 250 19.38 -0.58 2.32
N HIS A 251 18.21 0.05 2.21
CA HIS A 251 18.02 1.14 1.27
C HIS A 251 18.79 2.40 1.69
N ALA A 252 19.26 3.14 0.68
CA ALA A 252 20.12 4.30 0.85
C ALA A 252 19.45 5.41 1.68
N GLU A 253 18.13 5.52 1.59
CA GLU A 253 17.33 6.46 2.38
C GLU A 253 17.19 6.08 3.85
N LEU A 254 17.39 4.82 4.23
CA LEU A 254 17.24 4.37 5.62
C LEU A 254 18.50 4.59 6.44
N ILE A 255 19.66 4.51 5.78
CA ILE A 255 20.96 4.58 6.45
C ILE A 255 21.38 6.02 6.75
N GLY A 256 20.66 7.00 6.22
CA GLY A 256 20.98 8.42 6.31
C GLY A 256 22.26 8.76 5.54
N VAL A 257 22.33 9.93 4.94
CA VAL A 257 23.51 10.37 4.19
C VAL A 257 23.74 11.85 4.40
N ASP A 258 24.96 12.21 4.78
CA ASP A 258 25.36 13.61 4.90
C ASP A 258 26.15 14.03 3.65
N PHE A 259 25.83 15.21 3.13
CA PHE A 259 26.48 15.84 1.99
C PHE A 259 26.98 17.23 2.38
N SER A 260 28.29 17.43 2.35
CA SER A 260 28.87 18.78 2.35
C SER A 260 28.94 19.29 0.92
N ILE A 261 27.96 20.11 0.50
CA ILE A 261 27.88 20.66 -0.85
C ILE A 261 28.34 22.11 -0.90
N GLY A 262 29.41 22.37 -1.64
CA GLY A 262 29.98 23.70 -1.84
C GLY A 262 29.20 24.57 -2.85
N SER A 263 29.50 25.87 -2.85
CA SER A 263 28.92 26.86 -3.78
C SER A 263 29.41 26.78 -5.23
N GLN A 264 30.44 25.96 -5.49
CA GLN A 264 30.96 25.74 -6.84
C GLN A 264 30.23 24.62 -7.56
N ALA A 265 30.21 24.70 -8.89
CA ALA A 265 29.64 23.65 -9.72
C ALA A 265 30.37 22.32 -9.51
N ALA A 266 29.66 21.31 -8.99
CA ALA A 266 30.23 20.01 -8.64
C ALA A 266 29.15 18.93 -8.60
N SER A 267 29.56 17.66 -8.67
CA SER A 267 28.70 16.52 -8.40
C SER A 267 29.20 15.79 -7.16
N TYR A 268 28.27 15.54 -6.25
CA TYR A 268 28.48 14.82 -5.01
C TYR A 268 27.77 13.48 -5.13
N SER A 269 28.39 12.44 -4.59
CA SER A 269 27.82 11.11 -4.61
C SER A 269 28.07 10.44 -3.28
N ALA A 270 27.11 9.63 -2.86
CA ALA A 270 27.17 8.84 -1.65
C ALA A 270 26.61 7.45 -1.90
N VAL A 271 26.82 6.56 -0.93
CA VAL A 271 26.22 5.21 -0.96
C VAL A 271 26.61 4.47 -2.24
N ASP A 272 27.90 4.48 -2.58
CA ASP A 272 28.44 3.83 -3.78
C ASP A 272 27.74 4.24 -5.09
N GLY A 273 27.47 5.53 -5.27
CA GLY A 273 26.86 6.03 -6.51
C GLY A 273 25.33 6.08 -6.53
N ARG A 274 24.67 5.49 -5.52
CA ARG A 274 23.20 5.32 -5.50
C ARG A 274 22.43 6.59 -5.21
N ILE A 275 23.09 7.59 -4.62
CA ILE A 275 22.56 8.93 -4.46
C ILE A 275 23.56 9.90 -5.07
N GLN A 276 23.06 10.84 -5.86
CA GLN A 276 23.87 11.88 -6.49
C GLN A 276 23.16 13.24 -6.39
N ILE A 277 23.97 14.27 -6.10
CA ILE A 277 23.54 15.67 -6.11
C ILE A 277 24.50 16.43 -7.02
N THR A 278 23.98 16.99 -8.10
CA THR A 278 24.75 17.90 -8.97
C THR A 278 24.33 19.33 -8.69
N VAL A 279 25.30 20.12 -8.22
CA VAL A 279 25.17 21.54 -7.93
C VAL A 279 25.62 22.33 -9.16
N PRO A 280 24.75 23.12 -9.82
CA PRO A 280 25.19 24.02 -10.88
C PRO A 280 25.83 25.30 -10.32
N GLU A 281 26.58 26.00 -11.17
CA GLU A 281 27.20 27.27 -10.79
C GLU A 281 26.15 28.29 -10.34
N GLY A 282 26.36 28.87 -9.16
CA GLY A 282 25.47 29.88 -8.59
C GLY A 282 24.15 29.34 -8.06
N ALA A 283 24.05 28.04 -7.77
CA ALA A 283 22.90 27.47 -7.06
C ALA A 283 22.92 27.74 -5.55
N LEU A 284 24.13 27.85 -4.99
CA LEU A 284 24.38 28.09 -3.58
C LEU A 284 25.38 29.23 -3.42
N SER A 285 25.18 30.07 -2.41
CA SER A 285 26.07 31.20 -2.11
C SER A 285 27.24 30.82 -1.19
N GLU A 286 27.08 29.74 -0.43
CA GLU A 286 28.08 29.18 0.48
C GLU A 286 28.02 27.65 0.52
N THR A 287 28.97 27.03 1.23
CA THR A 287 28.93 25.58 1.50
C THR A 287 27.79 25.28 2.47
N MET A 288 27.08 24.19 2.20
CA MET A 288 25.91 23.76 2.95
C MET A 288 26.02 22.28 3.27
N GLU A 289 25.66 21.92 4.50
CA GLU A 289 25.50 20.53 4.92
C GLU A 289 24.04 20.11 4.68
N LEU A 290 23.84 19.15 3.78
CA LEU A 290 22.54 18.51 3.56
C LEU A 290 22.56 17.12 4.16
N ARG A 291 21.45 16.73 4.75
CA ARG A 291 21.23 15.35 5.18
C ARG A 291 20.04 14.76 4.45
N LEU A 292 20.24 13.57 3.89
CA LEU A 292 19.16 12.73 3.39
C LEU A 292 18.83 11.67 4.42
N ASP A 293 17.59 11.60 4.87
CA ASP A 293 17.12 10.58 5.83
C ASP A 293 15.67 10.17 5.50
N LYS A 294 15.18 9.06 6.04
CA LYS A 294 13.79 8.66 5.92
C LYS A 294 12.98 9.29 7.05
N PRO A 295 12.12 10.28 6.77
CA PRO A 295 11.29 10.88 7.79
C PRO A 295 10.31 9.82 8.31
N GLY A 296 9.98 9.94 9.59
CA GLY A 296 9.03 9.03 10.20
C GLY A 296 7.62 9.27 9.69
N LEU A 297 7.04 8.31 8.99
CA LEU A 297 5.65 8.36 8.56
C LEU A 297 4.71 8.24 9.76
N ALA A 298 4.18 9.37 10.24
CA ALA A 298 3.17 9.41 11.30
C ALA A 298 2.02 8.41 11.03
N GLY A 299 2.04 7.28 11.75
CA GLY A 299 0.86 6.50 12.11
C GLY A 299 0.04 5.85 10.98
N GLY A 300 0.67 5.28 9.95
CA GLY A 300 -0.04 4.46 8.98
C GLY A 300 0.73 3.21 8.58
N PHE A 301 0.21 2.03 8.88
CA PHE A 301 0.52 0.81 8.12
C PHE A 301 0.14 1.09 6.66
N LEU A 302 1.08 1.59 5.87
CA LEU A 302 0.88 1.77 4.44
C LEU A 302 1.18 0.43 3.76
N PRO A 303 0.23 -0.16 3.02
CA PRO A 303 0.51 -1.37 2.24
C PRO A 303 1.63 -1.08 1.22
N PRO A 304 2.59 -1.99 1.04
CA PRO A 304 3.89 -1.74 0.40
C PRO A 304 3.87 -1.45 -1.12
N VAL A 305 2.72 -1.32 -1.78
CA VAL A 305 2.63 -1.53 -3.24
C VAL A 305 2.19 -0.30 -4.06
N TYR A 306 1.80 0.81 -3.42
CA TYR A 306 1.30 2.01 -4.13
C TYR A 306 1.91 3.34 -3.71
N PHE A 307 2.84 3.37 -2.77
CA PHE A 307 3.36 4.63 -2.26
C PHE A 307 4.77 4.93 -2.76
N PRO A 308 5.05 6.19 -3.12
CA PRO A 308 6.41 6.61 -3.33
C PRO A 308 7.22 6.38 -2.04
N ARG A 309 8.45 5.89 -2.16
CA ARG A 309 9.38 5.78 -1.04
C ARG A 309 9.72 7.20 -0.61
N ILE A 310 9.29 7.57 0.59
CA ILE A 310 9.46 8.91 1.15
C ILE A 310 10.83 9.02 1.81
N PHE A 311 11.53 10.10 1.51
CA PHE A 311 12.76 10.54 2.11
C PHE A 311 12.69 12.05 2.38
N ALA A 312 13.62 12.60 3.13
CA ALA A 312 13.72 14.02 3.39
C ALA A 312 15.12 14.46 3.03
N ILE A 313 15.23 15.59 2.35
CA ILE A 313 16.49 16.32 2.21
C ILE A 313 16.36 17.53 3.14
N ALA A 314 17.01 17.48 4.28
CA ALA A 314 16.94 18.51 5.31
C ALA A 314 18.29 19.21 5.50
N LEU A 315 18.24 20.45 5.98
CA LEU A 315 19.38 21.06 6.65
C LEU A 315 19.52 20.42 8.03
N GLU A 316 20.74 20.37 8.57
CA GLU A 316 21.01 19.94 9.94
C GLU A 316 20.21 20.75 10.96
N ASP A 317 18.98 20.33 11.25
CA ASP A 317 18.30 20.58 12.51
C ASP A 317 17.44 19.35 12.76
N GLY A 318 17.85 18.53 13.75
CA GLY A 318 17.37 17.17 14.03
C GLY A 318 15.90 17.06 14.47
N ASP A 319 15.01 17.93 14.01
CA ASP A 319 13.59 17.88 14.26
C ASP A 319 12.82 17.71 12.94
N ASP A 320 12.35 16.49 12.68
CA ASP A 320 11.52 16.11 11.53
C ASP A 320 10.19 16.92 11.46
N SER A 321 9.86 17.70 12.50
CA SER A 321 8.63 18.49 12.55
C SER A 321 8.66 19.78 11.71
N ASP A 322 9.84 20.34 11.43
CA ASP A 322 10.06 21.52 10.58
C ASP A 322 11.36 21.37 9.78
N VAL A 323 11.33 20.57 8.71
CA VAL A 323 12.37 20.61 7.68
C VAL A 323 12.44 22.05 7.16
N GLY A 324 13.46 22.79 7.56
CA GLY A 324 13.66 24.17 7.13
C GLY A 324 13.64 24.24 5.61
N SER A 325 12.76 25.06 5.03
CA SER A 325 12.70 25.27 3.59
C SER A 325 13.73 26.32 3.19
N LEU A 326 14.89 25.89 2.72
CA LEU A 326 15.83 26.75 2.03
C LEU A 326 15.57 26.62 0.54
N ASP A 327 15.24 27.73 -0.11
CA ASP A 327 15.19 27.80 -1.57
C ASP A 327 16.62 27.96 -2.11
N PHE A 328 16.95 27.21 -3.15
CA PHE A 328 18.20 27.35 -3.87
C PHE A 328 18.08 28.46 -4.93
N ASP A 329 19.17 29.20 -5.16
CA ASP A 329 19.21 30.25 -6.20
C ASP A 329 19.02 29.66 -7.61
N ARG A 330 19.36 28.38 -7.77
CA ARG A 330 19.10 27.55 -8.96
C ARG A 330 18.80 26.11 -8.55
N PRO A 331 18.00 25.37 -9.33
CA PRO A 331 17.71 23.98 -9.04
C PRO A 331 19.00 23.12 -8.94
N LEU A 332 19.06 22.24 -7.95
CA LEU A 332 20.05 21.17 -7.89
C LEU A 332 19.50 19.95 -8.62
N ARG A 333 20.33 19.22 -9.37
CA ARG A 333 19.89 17.95 -9.95
C ARG A 333 20.10 16.83 -8.94
N PHE A 334 19.02 16.19 -8.54
CA PHE A 334 19.01 15.06 -7.62
C PHE A 334 18.80 13.76 -8.40
N ALA A 335 19.55 12.72 -8.04
CA ALA A 335 19.39 11.38 -8.58
C ALA A 335 19.42 10.34 -7.46
N ILE A 336 18.48 9.41 -7.49
CA ILE A 336 18.40 8.29 -6.54
C ILE A 336 18.10 7.00 -7.28
N GLN A 337 18.86 5.94 -6.99
CA GLN A 337 18.60 4.64 -7.56
C GLN A 337 17.38 3.99 -6.88
N PRO A 338 16.30 3.65 -7.63
CA PRO A 338 15.15 2.95 -7.07
C PRO A 338 15.48 1.47 -6.75
N GLU A 339 14.88 0.93 -5.70
CA GLU A 339 15.12 -0.43 -5.17
C GLU A 339 14.77 -1.55 -6.13
N SER A 340 15.55 -2.65 -6.17
CA SER A 340 15.32 -3.89 -6.94
C SER A 340 14.25 -4.85 -6.40
N PHE A 341 13.92 -4.83 -5.11
CA PHE A 341 13.13 -5.87 -4.44
C PHE A 341 11.64 -5.92 -4.86
N HIS A 342 11.11 -4.85 -5.47
CA HIS A 342 9.76 -4.82 -6.05
C HIS A 342 9.75 -4.68 -7.58
N LEU A 343 10.92 -4.76 -8.23
CA LEU A 343 11.08 -4.50 -9.67
C LEU A 343 10.77 -5.70 -10.56
N ASN A 344 10.47 -6.86 -9.98
CA ASN A 344 10.21 -8.06 -10.77
C ASN A 344 8.89 -8.03 -11.56
N ASN A 345 8.05 -6.99 -11.46
CA ASN A 345 6.77 -6.92 -12.21
C ASN A 345 6.33 -5.52 -12.70
N ARG A 346 7.12 -4.44 -12.58
CA ARG A 346 6.75 -3.12 -13.12
C ARG A 346 7.86 -2.51 -13.98
N PRO A 347 7.54 -1.85 -15.11
CA PRO A 347 8.51 -1.07 -15.86
C PRO A 347 9.02 0.08 -14.98
N HIS A 348 10.34 0.22 -14.86
CA HIS A 348 10.98 1.31 -14.14
C HIS A 348 10.64 2.70 -14.73
N ALA A 349 10.16 2.76 -15.97
CA ALA A 349 9.96 3.97 -16.75
C ALA A 349 8.98 4.99 -16.15
N ASP A 350 8.11 4.58 -15.22
CA ASP A 350 7.08 5.45 -14.64
C ASP A 350 7.46 6.08 -13.30
N TYR A 351 8.68 5.85 -12.81
CA TYR A 351 9.15 6.45 -11.56
C TYR A 351 9.48 7.93 -11.75
N HIS A 352 9.09 8.76 -10.79
CA HIS A 352 9.36 10.20 -10.76
C HIS A 352 9.57 10.66 -9.32
N LEU A 353 10.13 11.87 -9.15
CA LEU A 353 10.25 12.50 -7.84
C LEU A 353 8.98 13.29 -7.52
N VAL A 354 8.58 13.29 -6.26
CA VAL A 354 7.53 14.14 -5.71
C VAL A 354 8.08 14.92 -4.51
N GLN A 355 7.49 16.08 -4.22
CA GLN A 355 7.83 16.93 -3.07
C GLN A 355 6.58 17.18 -2.21
N GLU A 356 6.74 17.15 -0.88
CA GLU A 356 5.70 17.52 0.08
C GLU A 356 5.57 19.04 0.17
N PHE A 357 4.34 19.54 0.12
CA PHE A 357 3.98 20.93 0.34
C PHE A 357 3.03 21.02 1.53
N ARG A 358 3.37 21.84 2.52
CA ARG A 358 2.55 22.06 3.72
C ARG A 358 1.71 23.32 3.55
N GLN A 359 0.39 23.23 3.74
CA GLN A 359 -0.50 24.38 3.76
C GLN A 359 -0.52 25.05 5.15
N PRO A 360 -0.83 26.36 5.22
CA PRO A 360 -1.22 27.00 6.47
C PRO A 360 -2.38 26.23 7.11
N GLY A 361 -2.17 25.66 8.30
CA GLY A 361 -3.16 24.78 8.96
C GLY A 361 -2.73 23.31 9.09
N GLY A 362 -1.53 22.94 8.60
CA GLY A 362 -0.89 21.64 8.91
C GLY A 362 -1.26 20.48 7.99
N GLN A 363 -2.08 20.72 6.96
CA GLN A 363 -2.30 19.74 5.89
C GLN A 363 -1.09 19.71 4.95
N SER A 364 -0.71 18.53 4.49
CA SER A 364 0.37 18.33 3.51
C SER A 364 -0.17 17.63 2.27
N TYR A 365 0.29 18.04 1.09
CA TYR A 365 0.03 17.35 -0.18
C TYR A 365 1.35 17.12 -0.92
N TRP A 366 1.38 16.15 -1.82
CA TRP A 366 2.58 15.79 -2.59
C TRP A 366 2.39 16.17 -4.04
N ARG A 367 3.40 16.83 -4.65
CA ARG A 367 3.36 17.17 -6.09
C ARG A 367 4.54 16.55 -6.82
N PRO A 368 4.32 16.01 -8.03
CA PRO A 368 5.39 15.66 -8.95
C PRO A 368 6.35 16.85 -9.16
N ILE A 369 7.64 16.57 -9.12
CA ILE A 369 8.66 17.50 -9.61
C ILE A 369 8.63 17.44 -11.13
N GLU A 370 8.30 18.55 -11.77
CA GLU A 370 8.22 18.64 -13.22
C GLU A 370 9.56 18.27 -13.87
N GLY A 371 9.52 17.46 -14.93
CA GLY A 371 10.73 16.98 -15.61
C GLY A 371 11.50 15.89 -14.86
N SER A 372 11.06 15.47 -13.67
CA SER A 372 11.60 14.29 -13.02
C SER A 372 11.14 12.99 -13.68
N GLY A 373 11.96 11.95 -13.62
CA GLY A 373 11.66 10.68 -14.27
C GLY A 373 12.74 9.64 -14.05
N PHE A 374 12.48 8.41 -14.47
CA PHE A 374 13.48 7.35 -14.51
C PHE A 374 14.40 7.53 -15.72
N ASP A 375 15.70 7.63 -15.46
CA ASP A 375 16.75 7.63 -16.45
C ASP A 375 17.21 6.18 -16.69
N PRO A 376 16.92 5.59 -17.87
CA PRO A 376 17.26 4.21 -18.17
C PRO A 376 18.76 3.98 -18.39
N ASP A 377 19.53 5.03 -18.70
CA ASP A 377 20.97 4.90 -18.94
C ASP A 377 21.74 4.75 -17.61
N THR A 378 21.27 5.45 -16.57
CA THR A 378 21.86 5.42 -15.23
C THR A 378 21.12 4.47 -14.27
N GLY A 379 19.89 4.10 -14.59
CA GLY A 379 19.01 3.34 -13.72
C GLY A 379 18.55 4.12 -12.50
N MET A 380 18.50 5.45 -12.56
CA MET A 380 18.14 6.34 -11.43
C MET A 380 16.87 7.12 -11.69
N VAL A 381 16.13 7.46 -10.64
CA VAL A 381 15.11 8.50 -10.68
C VAL A 381 15.80 9.84 -10.52
N VAL A 382 15.66 10.71 -11.52
CA VAL A 382 16.34 12.01 -11.61
C VAL A 382 15.32 13.13 -11.60
N GLY A 383 15.67 14.28 -11.02
CA GLY A 383 14.86 15.50 -11.11
C GLY A 383 15.55 16.71 -10.52
N ASP A 384 15.08 17.90 -10.89
CA ASP A 384 15.66 19.16 -10.45
C ASP A 384 14.88 19.69 -9.23
N ILE A 385 15.55 19.79 -8.07
CA ILE A 385 14.96 20.24 -6.81
C ILE A 385 15.32 21.70 -6.55
N ASN A 386 14.33 22.50 -6.13
CA ASN A 386 14.49 23.95 -5.92
C ASN A 386 14.77 24.36 -4.47
N GLY A 387 14.79 23.41 -3.55
CA GLY A 387 15.06 23.67 -2.15
C GLY A 387 15.15 22.41 -1.32
N THR A 388 15.39 22.57 -0.03
CA THR A 388 15.26 21.49 0.95
C THR A 388 13.77 21.21 1.25
N GLY A 389 13.48 20.01 1.74
CA GLY A 389 12.11 19.57 2.00
C GLY A 389 11.98 18.06 2.07
N ARG A 390 10.74 17.60 2.10
CA ARG A 390 10.44 16.17 2.04
C ARG A 390 10.15 15.77 0.60
N PHE A 391 10.79 14.69 0.19
CA PHE A 391 10.76 14.18 -1.16
C PHE A 391 10.33 12.72 -1.15
N ALA A 392 9.82 12.23 -2.27
CA ALA A 392 9.60 10.82 -2.41
C ALA A 392 9.83 10.43 -3.87
N TYR A 393 10.10 9.16 -4.12
CA TYR A 393 10.18 8.65 -5.48
C TYR A 393 9.25 7.45 -5.61
N GLY A 394 8.53 7.37 -6.72
CA GLY A 394 7.61 6.26 -6.93
C GLY A 394 6.97 6.30 -8.30
N PRO A 395 6.20 5.25 -8.65
CA PRO A 395 5.43 5.26 -9.88
C PRO A 395 4.48 6.46 -9.89
N LYS A 396 4.31 7.09 -11.06
CA LYS A 396 3.27 8.10 -11.27
C LYS A 396 1.93 7.54 -10.82
N PHE A 397 1.33 8.14 -9.79
CA PHE A 397 -0.03 7.80 -9.40
C PHE A 397 -0.96 8.31 -10.51
N ARG A 398 -1.38 7.40 -11.38
CA ARG A 398 -2.30 7.70 -12.50
C ARG A 398 -3.76 7.41 -12.12
N GLY A 399 -4.15 7.52 -10.85
CA GLY A 399 -5.52 7.22 -10.39
C GLY A 399 -6.03 5.80 -10.75
N PRO A 400 -7.23 5.41 -10.30
CA PRO A 400 -7.95 4.33 -10.96
C PRO A 400 -8.55 4.82 -12.28
N ALA A 401 -8.59 3.93 -13.28
CA ALA A 401 -9.26 4.15 -14.56
C ALA A 401 -10.35 3.08 -14.77
N GLY A 402 -11.56 3.49 -15.15
CA GLY A 402 -12.67 2.61 -15.51
C GLY A 402 -14.00 2.97 -14.82
N MET A 403 -14.98 2.09 -15.03
CA MET A 403 -16.33 2.26 -14.48
C MET A 403 -16.43 1.80 -13.03
N PHE A 404 -17.08 2.61 -12.20
CA PHE A 404 -17.33 2.37 -10.78
C PHE A 404 -18.83 2.51 -10.46
N PHE A 405 -19.29 1.78 -9.45
CA PHE A 405 -20.66 1.89 -8.94
C PHE A 405 -20.72 1.53 -7.46
N ASP A 406 -21.81 1.92 -6.79
CA ASP A 406 -22.14 1.43 -5.44
C ASP A 406 -23.34 0.48 -5.54
N PRO A 407 -23.21 -0.78 -5.11
CA PRO A 407 -24.33 -1.73 -5.08
C PRO A 407 -25.57 -1.25 -4.31
N ALA A 408 -25.41 -0.36 -3.32
CA ALA A 408 -26.52 0.24 -2.58
C ALA A 408 -27.27 1.34 -3.36
N PHE A 409 -26.62 1.92 -4.37
CA PHE A 409 -27.18 2.94 -5.26
C PHE A 409 -27.23 2.41 -6.68
N ASN A 410 -27.93 1.30 -6.82
CA ASN A 410 -27.86 0.56 -8.04
C ASN A 410 -28.52 1.31 -9.21
N GLY A 411 -27.80 1.43 -10.32
CA GLY A 411 -28.22 2.20 -11.49
C GLY A 411 -27.65 3.59 -11.62
N HIS A 412 -26.90 4.02 -10.62
CA HIS A 412 -26.02 5.17 -10.69
C HIS A 412 -24.60 4.66 -10.91
N GLY A 413 -23.76 5.42 -11.62
CA GLY A 413 -22.38 5.01 -11.82
C GLY A 413 -21.46 6.15 -12.24
N PHE A 414 -20.16 5.86 -12.14
CA PHE A 414 -19.08 6.80 -12.38
C PHE A 414 -18.14 6.25 -13.45
N ASP A 415 -17.97 7.00 -14.53
CA ASP A 415 -16.79 7.08 -15.38
C ASP A 415 -15.60 7.67 -14.62
N ILE A 416 -14.51 6.98 -14.25
CA ILE A 416 -13.34 7.64 -13.63
C ILE A 416 -12.12 7.39 -14.51
N GLN A 417 -11.51 8.45 -15.03
CA GLN A 417 -10.38 8.37 -15.94
C GLN A 417 -9.32 9.42 -15.65
N MET A 418 -8.14 9.21 -16.22
CA MET A 418 -7.08 10.21 -16.28
C MET A 418 -7.06 10.91 -17.63
N VAL A 419 -6.86 12.22 -17.61
CA VAL A 419 -6.58 13.02 -18.80
C VAL A 419 -5.34 13.88 -18.48
N GLY A 420 -4.15 13.36 -18.81
CA GLY A 420 -2.90 13.98 -18.41
C GLY A 420 -2.71 13.97 -16.89
N ASP A 421 -2.70 15.15 -16.27
CA ASP A 421 -2.57 15.33 -14.81
C ASP A 421 -3.91 15.67 -14.14
N GLU A 422 -5.04 15.47 -14.84
CA GLU A 422 -6.39 15.67 -14.32
C GLU A 422 -7.13 14.35 -14.15
N LEU A 423 -7.86 14.26 -13.04
CA LEU A 423 -8.88 13.26 -12.80
C LEU A 423 -10.13 13.75 -13.51
N PHE A 424 -10.63 12.96 -14.45
CA PHE A 424 -11.83 13.23 -15.21
C PHE A 424 -12.91 12.25 -14.78
N VAL A 425 -14.10 12.76 -14.48
CA VAL A 425 -15.22 11.97 -13.97
C VAL A 425 -16.47 12.23 -14.77
N ILE A 426 -17.14 11.18 -15.24
CA ILE A 426 -18.53 11.27 -15.69
C ILE A 426 -19.42 10.60 -14.67
N PHE A 427 -20.31 11.34 -14.06
CA PHE A 427 -21.33 10.79 -13.16
C PHE A 427 -22.66 10.66 -13.90
N PHE A 428 -23.15 9.44 -14.09
CA PHE A 428 -24.44 9.18 -14.74
C PHE A 428 -25.48 8.70 -13.72
N THR A 429 -26.62 9.38 -13.71
CA THR A 429 -27.63 9.34 -12.64
C THR A 429 -29.02 9.70 -13.19
N TYR A 430 -30.00 9.93 -12.30
CA TYR A 430 -31.38 10.30 -12.67
C TYR A 430 -31.86 11.53 -11.90
N ASP A 431 -32.76 12.28 -12.52
CA ASP A 431 -33.40 13.44 -11.91
C ASP A 431 -34.61 13.05 -11.03
N LEU A 432 -35.32 14.05 -10.49
CA LEU A 432 -36.47 13.84 -9.61
C LEU A 432 -37.63 13.08 -10.29
N ASP A 433 -37.71 13.11 -11.62
CA ASP A 433 -38.72 12.41 -12.41
C ASP A 433 -38.22 11.01 -12.87
N GLY A 434 -37.02 10.60 -12.45
CA GLY A 434 -36.40 9.33 -12.82
C GLY A 434 -35.80 9.33 -14.23
N GLN A 435 -35.67 10.50 -14.87
CA GLN A 435 -35.10 10.62 -16.21
C GLN A 435 -33.57 10.62 -16.15
N PRO A 436 -32.88 9.88 -17.04
CA PRO A 436 -31.43 9.75 -17.02
C PRO A 436 -30.76 11.05 -17.45
N PHE A 437 -29.66 11.40 -16.78
CA PHE A 437 -28.75 12.45 -17.22
C PHE A 437 -27.31 12.16 -16.75
N TRP A 438 -26.34 12.84 -17.34
CA TRP A 438 -24.93 12.73 -16.98
C TRP A 438 -24.35 14.09 -16.60
N LEU A 439 -23.31 14.06 -15.77
CA LEU A 439 -22.57 15.20 -15.26
C LEU A 439 -21.07 14.97 -15.48
N LEU A 440 -20.33 16.05 -15.66
CA LEU A 440 -18.90 16.05 -15.91
C LEU A 440 -18.17 16.73 -14.74
N GLY A 441 -17.23 16.03 -14.11
CA GLY A 441 -16.32 16.59 -13.13
C GLY A 441 -14.88 16.47 -13.61
N HIS A 442 -14.03 17.41 -13.24
CA HIS A 442 -12.59 17.26 -13.40
C HIS A 442 -11.83 18.00 -12.29
N ALA A 443 -10.68 17.48 -11.91
CA ALA A 443 -9.78 18.13 -10.96
C ALA A 443 -8.31 17.71 -11.18
N PRO A 444 -7.33 18.61 -10.97
CA PRO A 444 -5.92 18.26 -11.05
C PRO A 444 -5.51 17.28 -9.94
N LEU A 445 -4.76 16.21 -10.28
CA LEU A 445 -4.26 15.23 -9.31
C LEU A 445 -3.23 15.80 -8.33
N GLY A 446 -2.58 16.92 -8.67
CA GLY A 446 -1.65 17.62 -7.78
C GLY A 446 -2.26 18.11 -6.46
N ASN A 447 -3.58 17.91 -6.29
CA ASN A 447 -4.33 18.18 -5.07
C ASN A 447 -4.65 16.92 -4.24
N ILE A 448 -4.14 15.73 -4.57
CA ILE A 448 -4.37 14.52 -3.75
C ILE A 448 -3.45 14.54 -2.53
N PRO A 449 -3.98 14.71 -1.31
CA PRO A 449 -3.18 14.57 -0.10
C PRO A 449 -2.97 13.08 0.18
N LEU A 450 -1.72 12.64 0.38
CA LEU A 450 -1.38 11.21 0.61
C LEU A 450 -1.73 10.69 2.02
N ARG A 451 -2.54 11.41 2.80
CA ARG A 451 -3.12 10.80 4.00
C ARG A 451 -4.22 9.85 3.54
N SER A 452 -4.32 8.69 4.20
CA SER A 452 -5.29 7.62 3.96
C SER A 452 -6.78 8.02 3.98
N HIS A 453 -7.09 9.32 4.05
CA HIS A 453 -8.42 9.87 4.23
C HIS A 453 -8.71 11.12 3.39
N SER A 454 -7.87 11.50 2.43
CA SER A 454 -8.09 12.76 1.71
C SER A 454 -8.82 12.56 0.39
N ALA A 455 -9.78 13.46 0.12
CA ALA A 455 -10.65 13.41 -1.04
C ALA A 455 -10.23 14.44 -2.10
N VAL A 456 -10.39 14.09 -3.37
CA VAL A 456 -10.34 15.01 -4.52
C VAL A 456 -11.70 15.67 -4.64
N GLU A 457 -11.72 17.00 -4.60
CA GLU A 457 -12.94 17.79 -4.73
C GLU A 457 -13.08 18.35 -6.15
N MET A 458 -14.29 18.34 -6.70
CA MET A 458 -14.60 18.90 -8.01
C MET A 458 -16.05 19.36 -8.12
N ASP A 459 -16.30 20.39 -8.93
CA ASP A 459 -17.64 20.76 -9.34
C ASP A 459 -18.14 19.81 -10.42
N LEU A 460 -19.43 19.48 -10.37
CA LEU A 460 -20.12 18.68 -11.37
C LEU A 460 -20.90 19.58 -12.33
N TRP A 461 -20.56 19.51 -13.62
CA TRP A 461 -21.15 20.31 -14.68
C TRP A 461 -22.20 19.53 -15.46
N LYS A 462 -23.35 20.16 -15.69
CA LYS A 462 -24.39 19.68 -16.62
C LYS A 462 -24.33 20.51 -17.89
N TYR A 463 -24.24 19.84 -19.04
CA TYR A 463 -24.28 20.48 -20.35
C TYR A 463 -25.60 20.19 -21.05
N ARG A 464 -26.14 21.15 -21.81
CA ARG A 464 -27.32 21.02 -22.68
C ARG A 464 -26.97 21.42 -24.11
N ASN A 465 -27.70 20.89 -25.09
CA ASN A 465 -27.55 21.21 -26.51
C ASN A 465 -28.91 21.59 -27.12
N PRO A 466 -29.50 22.73 -26.73
CA PRO A 466 -30.89 23.07 -27.07
C PRO A 466 -31.12 23.24 -28.58
N ASP A 467 -30.12 23.74 -29.31
CA ASP A 467 -30.23 24.06 -30.74
C ASP A 467 -29.75 22.93 -31.66
N HIS A 468 -29.19 21.84 -31.10
CA HIS A 468 -28.66 20.69 -31.84
C HIS A 468 -27.57 21.01 -32.88
N ASP A 469 -26.91 22.17 -32.73
CA ASP A 469 -25.86 22.65 -33.63
C ASP A 469 -24.43 22.47 -33.06
N GLY A 470 -24.33 21.88 -31.87
CA GLY A 470 -23.08 21.67 -31.13
C GLY A 470 -22.75 22.78 -30.15
N SER A 471 -23.55 23.84 -30.07
CA SER A 471 -23.42 24.88 -29.05
C SER A 471 -23.91 24.37 -27.69
N LEU A 472 -22.97 24.01 -26.82
CA LEU A 472 -23.29 23.51 -25.48
C LEU A 472 -23.49 24.64 -24.46
N GLU A 473 -24.58 24.56 -23.70
CA GLU A 473 -24.85 25.39 -22.52
C GLU A 473 -24.47 24.64 -21.25
N GLY A 474 -23.44 25.10 -20.54
CA GLY A 474 -22.95 24.47 -19.31
C GLY A 474 -23.36 25.22 -18.04
N SER A 475 -23.75 24.48 -17.00
CA SER A 475 -23.98 25.01 -15.65
C SER A 475 -23.45 24.03 -14.59
N VAL A 476 -22.88 24.55 -13.50
CA VAL A 476 -22.62 23.75 -12.30
C VAL A 476 -23.95 23.24 -11.75
N ALA A 477 -24.01 21.95 -11.45
CA ALA A 477 -25.22 21.26 -10.99
C ALA A 477 -24.99 20.49 -9.67
N GLY A 478 -23.79 20.61 -9.09
CA GLY A 478 -23.43 19.96 -7.85
C GLY A 478 -21.93 19.91 -7.58
N HIS A 479 -21.56 19.16 -6.56
CA HIS A 479 -20.19 18.97 -6.08
C HIS A 479 -19.92 17.49 -5.80
N LEU A 480 -18.67 17.06 -6.01
CA LEU A 480 -18.20 15.70 -5.78
C LEU A 480 -16.89 15.73 -4.99
N GLN A 481 -16.84 14.93 -3.92
CA GLN A 481 -15.59 14.55 -3.26
C GLN A 481 -15.31 13.06 -3.50
N LEU A 482 -14.11 12.71 -3.97
CA LEU A 482 -13.68 11.33 -4.22
C LEU A 482 -12.47 10.96 -3.38
N GLN A 483 -12.60 9.92 -2.57
CA GLN A 483 -11.51 9.37 -1.78
C GLN A 483 -11.18 7.96 -2.27
N PHE A 484 -9.93 7.72 -2.67
CA PHE A 484 -9.50 6.40 -3.14
C PHE A 484 -8.84 5.58 -2.03
N PHE A 485 -9.10 4.28 -2.04
CA PHE A 485 -8.45 3.31 -1.17
C PHE A 485 -8.26 1.99 -1.91
N GLY A 486 -7.24 1.22 -1.54
CA GLY A 486 -6.97 -0.06 -2.17
C GLY A 486 -6.68 -1.14 -1.15
N GLY A 487 -7.00 -2.38 -1.50
CA GLY A 487 -6.78 -3.53 -0.64
C GLY A 487 -6.60 -4.82 -1.44
N TRP A 488 -5.92 -5.77 -0.83
CA TRP A 488 -5.92 -7.16 -1.30
C TRP A 488 -7.19 -7.85 -0.78
N ASP A 489 -7.91 -8.52 -1.67
CA ASP A 489 -8.92 -9.52 -1.32
C ASP A 489 -8.61 -10.87 -1.99
N ALA A 490 -9.50 -11.84 -1.80
CA ALA A 490 -9.32 -13.19 -2.33
C ALA A 490 -9.27 -13.26 -3.87
N ALA A 491 -9.71 -12.22 -4.58
CA ALA A 491 -9.67 -12.12 -6.04
C ALA A 491 -8.46 -11.30 -6.56
N GLY A 492 -7.65 -10.74 -5.67
CA GLY A 492 -6.47 -9.96 -6.00
C GLY A 492 -6.51 -8.54 -5.42
N TRP A 493 -5.72 -7.65 -5.99
CA TRP A 493 -5.73 -6.23 -5.62
C TRP A 493 -6.92 -5.52 -6.26
N ASN A 494 -7.75 -4.86 -5.44
CA ASN A 494 -8.88 -4.05 -5.89
C ASN A 494 -8.75 -2.61 -5.37
N ILE A 495 -8.99 -1.64 -6.26
CA ILE A 495 -9.13 -0.22 -5.91
C ILE A 495 -10.62 0.04 -5.68
N ARG A 496 -10.96 0.71 -4.58
CA ARG A 496 -12.29 1.19 -4.24
C ARG A 496 -12.24 2.71 -4.05
N ALA A 497 -13.41 3.35 -4.06
CA ALA A 497 -13.50 4.76 -3.76
C ALA A 497 -14.72 5.08 -2.88
N ASN A 498 -14.65 6.14 -2.10
CA ASN A 498 -15.82 6.72 -1.45
C ASN A 498 -16.14 8.01 -2.18
N ALA A 499 -17.37 8.15 -2.66
CA ALA A 499 -17.88 9.40 -3.22
C ALA A 499 -18.81 10.08 -2.23
N MET A 500 -18.64 11.38 -2.05
CA MET A 500 -19.62 12.25 -1.41
C MET A 500 -20.17 13.19 -2.49
N VAL A 501 -21.46 13.05 -2.78
CA VAL A 501 -22.11 13.76 -3.89
C VAL A 501 -23.19 14.68 -3.35
N SER A 502 -23.17 15.95 -3.76
CA SER A 502 -24.25 16.90 -3.55
C SER A 502 -24.72 17.44 -4.89
N LEU A 503 -26.03 17.40 -5.17
CA LEU A 503 -26.63 17.85 -6.43
C LEU A 503 -27.72 18.89 -6.19
N ASP A 504 -27.58 20.03 -6.84
CA ASP A 504 -28.48 21.18 -6.72
C ASP A 504 -29.91 20.78 -7.10
N GLY A 505 -30.84 20.98 -6.17
CA GLY A 505 -32.26 20.66 -6.37
C GLY A 505 -32.61 19.18 -6.40
N ILE A 506 -31.65 18.25 -6.24
CA ILE A 506 -31.90 16.81 -6.12
C ILE A 506 -31.62 16.33 -4.70
N THR A 507 -30.43 16.57 -4.16
CA THR A 507 -30.09 16.16 -2.78
C THR A 507 -30.40 17.24 -1.75
N ASN A 508 -30.90 18.41 -2.19
CA ASN A 508 -31.13 19.60 -1.34
C ASN A 508 -29.90 19.98 -0.53
N ASP A 509 -28.74 20.01 -1.18
CA ASP A 509 -27.42 20.34 -0.60
C ASP A 509 -26.92 19.34 0.47
N ALA A 510 -27.58 18.19 0.63
CA ALA A 510 -27.08 17.11 1.49
C ALA A 510 -26.09 16.22 0.73
N ASP A 511 -25.00 15.84 1.40
CA ASP A 511 -24.01 14.91 0.89
C ASP A 511 -24.55 13.47 0.92
N VAL A 512 -24.59 12.84 -0.25
CA VAL A 512 -24.88 11.41 -0.43
C VAL A 512 -23.55 10.66 -0.47
N HIS A 513 -23.36 9.74 0.47
CA HIS A 513 -22.17 8.90 0.56
C HIS A 513 -22.34 7.61 -0.22
N MET A 514 -21.41 7.30 -1.12
CA MET A 514 -21.42 6.09 -1.95
C MET A 514 -20.10 5.34 -1.82
N ALA A 515 -20.15 4.04 -1.53
CA ALA A 515 -19.01 3.15 -1.47
C ALA A 515 -18.79 2.49 -2.84
N LEU A 516 -17.98 3.14 -3.66
CA LEU A 516 -17.72 2.75 -5.03
C LEU A 516 -16.77 1.55 -5.13
N GLU A 517 -17.16 0.60 -5.98
CA GLU A 517 -16.32 -0.50 -6.43
C GLU A 517 -16.27 -0.58 -7.97
N PRO A 518 -15.17 -1.08 -8.55
CA PRO A 518 -15.03 -1.17 -9.99
C PRO A 518 -16.02 -2.18 -10.55
N LEU A 519 -16.60 -1.86 -11.69
CA LEU A 519 -17.64 -2.66 -12.33
C LEU A 519 -17.08 -4.02 -12.77
N GLY A 520 -17.46 -5.10 -12.09
CA GLY A 520 -16.98 -6.44 -12.43
C GLY A 520 -17.77 -7.09 -13.57
N PHE A 521 -17.15 -7.31 -14.73
CA PHE A 521 -17.71 -8.08 -15.86
C PHE A 521 -16.61 -8.79 -16.65
N GLY A 522 -16.97 -9.86 -17.38
CA GLY A 522 -16.04 -10.71 -18.14
C GLY A 522 -15.08 -11.52 -17.27
N ASN A 523 -14.31 -12.42 -17.89
CA ASN A 523 -13.13 -13.05 -17.28
C ASN A 523 -11.90 -12.21 -17.63
N ALA A 524 -11.11 -11.79 -16.66
CA ALA A 524 -9.95 -10.90 -16.85
C ALA A 524 -8.75 -11.54 -17.60
N VAL A 525 -8.96 -12.65 -18.31
CA VAL A 525 -7.91 -13.41 -18.97
C VAL A 525 -7.72 -12.87 -20.40
N GLY A 526 -6.67 -12.07 -20.60
CA GLY A 526 -5.99 -11.97 -21.90
C GLY A 526 -6.60 -11.08 -22.99
N ALA A 527 -7.42 -10.07 -22.68
CA ALA A 527 -7.85 -9.08 -23.67
C ALA A 527 -7.02 -7.81 -23.64
N ASP A 528 -6.84 -7.24 -24.84
CA ASP A 528 -6.19 -5.97 -25.06
C ASP A 528 -7.00 -4.82 -24.44
N LYS A 529 -6.55 -4.31 -23.29
CA LYS A 529 -7.16 -3.16 -22.60
C LYS A 529 -6.98 -1.84 -23.36
N GLN A 530 -6.30 -1.82 -24.51
CA GLN A 530 -5.94 -0.59 -25.24
C GLN A 530 -7.13 0.33 -25.59
N VAL A 531 -8.37 -0.18 -25.64
CA VAL A 531 -9.55 0.65 -25.96
C VAL A 531 -10.37 1.12 -24.76
N THR A 532 -10.10 0.62 -23.54
CA THR A 532 -10.81 1.08 -22.34
C THR A 532 -10.49 2.55 -22.11
N GLY A 533 -11.50 3.38 -21.87
CA GLY A 533 -11.33 4.81 -21.67
C GLY A 533 -12.55 5.62 -22.11
N HIS A 534 -12.40 6.95 -22.05
CA HIS A 534 -13.35 7.89 -22.62
C HIS A 534 -12.97 8.25 -24.06
N TRP A 535 -13.97 8.30 -24.93
CA TRP A 535 -13.83 8.58 -26.35
C TRP A 535 -14.78 9.69 -26.77
N PHE A 536 -14.31 10.57 -27.65
CA PHE A 536 -15.10 11.68 -28.19
C PHE A 536 -14.93 11.76 -29.71
N ALA A 537 -15.86 12.47 -30.37
CA ALA A 537 -15.78 12.78 -31.79
C ALA A 537 -15.15 14.18 -32.02
N PRO A 538 -13.90 14.28 -32.52
CA PRO A 538 -13.24 15.59 -32.64
C PRO A 538 -13.91 16.55 -33.63
N THR A 539 -14.58 16.02 -34.65
CA THR A 539 -15.28 16.82 -35.68
C THR A 539 -16.73 17.13 -35.32
N ASP A 540 -17.24 16.57 -34.22
CA ASP A 540 -18.61 16.71 -33.74
C ASP A 540 -18.59 16.57 -32.20
N SER A 541 -17.94 17.54 -31.55
CA SER A 541 -17.66 17.48 -30.12
C SER A 541 -18.90 17.78 -29.27
N GLY A 542 -18.85 17.35 -28.01
CA GLY A 542 -19.91 17.58 -27.02
C GLY A 542 -20.69 16.34 -26.61
N TRP A 543 -20.47 15.23 -27.30
CA TRP A 543 -20.97 13.90 -26.94
C TRP A 543 -19.82 12.89 -26.96
N GLY A 544 -20.03 11.69 -26.43
CA GLY A 544 -18.98 10.69 -26.39
C GLY A 544 -19.41 9.34 -25.83
N LEU A 545 -18.42 8.49 -25.62
CA LEU A 545 -18.58 7.13 -25.12
C LEU A 545 -17.57 6.86 -23.99
N THR A 546 -18.02 6.21 -22.93
CA THR A 546 -17.14 5.39 -22.09
C THR A 546 -17.08 4.00 -22.67
N ILE A 547 -15.90 3.42 -22.73
CA ILE A 547 -15.68 2.02 -23.12
C ILE A 547 -14.90 1.34 -22.02
N ASP A 548 -15.36 0.18 -21.56
CA ASP A 548 -14.61 -0.69 -20.67
C ASP A 548 -14.63 -2.11 -21.25
N ARG A 549 -13.44 -2.65 -21.56
CA ARG A 549 -13.24 -3.98 -22.14
C ARG A 549 -12.52 -4.89 -21.15
N LYS A 550 -13.13 -6.05 -20.86
CA LYS A 550 -12.60 -7.07 -19.95
C LYS A 550 -12.81 -8.46 -20.55
N GLY A 551 -11.72 -9.12 -20.91
CA GLY A 551 -11.79 -10.37 -21.66
C GLY A 551 -12.47 -10.13 -23.02
N GLU A 552 -13.32 -11.05 -23.43
CA GLU A 552 -14.05 -10.96 -24.70
C GLU A 552 -15.26 -10.01 -24.65
N THR A 553 -15.55 -9.41 -23.50
CA THR A 553 -16.71 -8.53 -23.31
C THR A 553 -16.30 -7.05 -23.30
N GLU A 554 -17.06 -6.23 -24.01
CA GLU A 554 -16.96 -4.78 -24.03
C GLU A 554 -18.30 -4.17 -23.58
N VAL A 555 -18.21 -3.18 -22.69
CA VAL A 555 -19.34 -2.37 -22.24
C VAL A 555 -19.12 -0.94 -22.69
N ALA A 556 -20.16 -0.31 -23.23
CA ALA A 556 -20.13 1.08 -23.67
C ALA A 556 -21.28 1.88 -23.07
N VAL A 557 -20.96 3.06 -22.52
CA VAL A 557 -21.95 4.07 -22.11
C VAL A 557 -21.90 5.20 -23.12
N ALA A 558 -23.01 5.45 -23.82
CA ALA A 558 -23.15 6.57 -24.73
C ALA A 558 -23.74 7.78 -24.00
N TYR A 559 -23.10 8.95 -24.14
CA TYR A 559 -23.56 10.22 -23.61
C TYR A 559 -24.03 11.08 -24.78
N PHE A 560 -25.32 11.44 -24.82
CA PHE A 560 -25.94 12.12 -25.96
C PHE A 560 -27.00 13.14 -25.49
N TYR A 561 -27.70 13.78 -26.43
CA TYR A 561 -28.77 14.73 -26.13
C TYR A 561 -30.10 14.29 -26.75
N ASP A 562 -31.19 14.43 -26.01
CA ASP A 562 -32.55 14.19 -26.53
C ASP A 562 -33.06 15.34 -27.41
N ALA A 563 -34.28 15.20 -27.94
CA ALA A 563 -34.93 16.19 -28.81
C ALA A 563 -35.01 17.61 -28.22
N ASP A 564 -35.05 17.74 -26.89
CA ASP A 564 -35.10 19.01 -26.16
C ASP A 564 -33.70 19.51 -25.75
N GLY A 565 -32.65 18.84 -26.22
CA GLY A 565 -31.26 19.17 -25.93
C GLY A 565 -30.81 18.79 -24.51
N ASN A 566 -31.56 17.93 -23.82
CA ASN A 566 -31.19 17.49 -22.47
C ASN A 566 -30.20 16.33 -22.53
N PRO A 567 -29.19 16.30 -21.64
CA PRO A 567 -28.20 15.22 -21.62
C PRO A 567 -28.87 13.90 -21.18
N ARG A 568 -28.60 12.83 -21.94
CA ARG A 568 -29.05 11.46 -21.72
C ARG A 568 -27.90 10.50 -21.80
N TRP A 569 -28.05 9.33 -21.18
CA TRP A 569 -27.11 8.23 -21.32
C TRP A 569 -27.81 6.94 -21.71
N ALA A 570 -27.11 6.07 -22.44
CA ALA A 570 -27.56 4.74 -22.81
C ALA A 570 -26.41 3.74 -22.65
N LEU A 571 -26.73 2.50 -22.30
CA LEU A 571 -25.75 1.45 -22.04
C LEU A 571 -25.91 0.34 -23.08
N GLY A 572 -24.79 -0.12 -23.64
CA GLY A 572 -24.73 -1.33 -24.46
C GLY A 572 -23.57 -2.21 -24.01
N ASN A 573 -23.67 -3.50 -24.30
CA ASN A 573 -22.55 -4.43 -24.15
C ASN A 573 -22.49 -5.38 -25.34
N ARG A 574 -21.30 -5.87 -25.65
CA ARG A 574 -21.07 -6.81 -26.75
C ARG A 574 -19.92 -7.74 -26.47
N GLU A 575 -19.86 -8.84 -27.19
CA GLU A 575 -18.62 -9.58 -27.36
C GLU A 575 -17.76 -8.92 -28.45
N ILE A 576 -16.43 -8.92 -28.35
CA ILE A 576 -15.54 -8.15 -29.27
C ILE A 576 -15.75 -8.52 -30.76
N ASN A 577 -16.21 -9.75 -31.03
CA ASN A 577 -16.48 -10.22 -32.40
C ASN A 577 -17.85 -9.79 -32.95
N GLU A 578 -18.67 -9.12 -32.16
CA GLU A 578 -19.98 -8.63 -32.58
C GLU A 578 -19.86 -7.18 -33.10
N PRO A 579 -20.16 -6.93 -34.37
CA PRO A 579 -19.95 -5.61 -34.96
C PRO A 579 -20.96 -4.56 -34.48
N VAL A 580 -22.16 -4.98 -34.05
CA VAL A 580 -23.28 -4.12 -33.66
C VAL A 580 -23.93 -4.69 -32.40
N THR A 581 -24.25 -3.85 -31.42
CA THR A 581 -25.06 -4.23 -30.27
C THR A 581 -26.22 -3.26 -30.03
N GLN A 582 -27.23 -3.71 -29.28
CA GLN A 582 -28.32 -2.87 -28.82
C GLN A 582 -27.83 -1.93 -27.72
N VAL A 583 -28.33 -0.70 -27.73
CA VAL A 583 -28.20 0.21 -26.59
C VAL A 583 -29.54 0.32 -25.87
N LEU A 584 -29.47 0.27 -24.55
CA LEU A 584 -30.60 0.32 -23.64
C LEU A 584 -30.64 1.71 -23.02
N ALA A 585 -31.84 2.29 -22.96
CA ALA A 585 -32.05 3.53 -22.24
C ALA A 585 -32.89 3.25 -20.99
N PHE A 586 -32.51 3.88 -19.88
CA PHE A 586 -32.98 3.52 -18.54
C PHE A 586 -33.84 4.63 -17.94
N GLU A 587 -34.87 4.22 -17.20
CA GLU A 587 -35.61 5.06 -16.26
C GLU A 587 -35.34 4.55 -14.85
N GLY A 588 -34.98 5.45 -13.93
CA GLY A 588 -34.53 5.09 -12.59
C GLY A 588 -35.10 5.97 -11.50
N TYR A 589 -34.29 6.25 -10.47
CA TYR A 589 -34.68 7.05 -9.32
C TYR A 589 -33.61 8.08 -8.98
N CYS A 590 -34.00 9.20 -8.41
CA CYS A 590 -33.07 10.24 -7.99
C CYS A 590 -32.25 9.82 -6.75
N LEU A 591 -31.09 10.43 -6.51
CA LEU A 591 -30.23 10.08 -5.36
C LEU A 591 -30.88 10.24 -3.98
N SER A 592 -31.86 11.13 -3.85
CA SER A 592 -32.61 11.36 -2.61
C SER A 592 -33.95 10.60 -2.55
N CYS A 593 -34.28 9.87 -3.61
CA CYS A 593 -35.51 9.11 -3.75
C CYS A 593 -35.36 7.70 -3.15
N PRO A 594 -36.45 7.06 -2.71
CA PRO A 594 -36.41 5.64 -2.35
C PRO A 594 -35.88 4.79 -3.52
N PRO A 595 -34.87 3.92 -3.30
CA PRO A 595 -34.33 3.07 -4.36
C PRO A 595 -35.40 2.17 -4.98
N ILE A 596 -35.41 2.12 -6.31
CA ILE A 596 -36.20 1.16 -7.09
C ILE A 596 -35.28 0.42 -8.05
N THR A 597 -35.74 -0.70 -8.61
CA THR A 597 -35.07 -1.30 -9.77
C THR A 597 -35.39 -0.48 -11.01
N PRO A 598 -34.40 0.15 -11.66
CA PRO A 598 -34.55 0.86 -12.91
C PRO A 598 -35.05 -0.06 -14.02
N SER A 599 -35.94 0.47 -14.83
CA SER A 599 -36.45 -0.17 -16.03
C SER A 599 -35.66 0.28 -17.24
N PHE A 600 -35.68 -0.52 -18.30
CA PHE A 600 -35.00 -0.17 -19.56
C PHE A 600 -35.81 -0.59 -20.77
N ASP A 601 -35.61 0.15 -21.86
CA ASP A 601 -36.10 -0.16 -23.19
C ASP A 601 -34.93 -0.19 -24.20
N VAL A 602 -35.09 -0.99 -25.26
CA VAL A 602 -34.16 -0.96 -26.40
C VAL A 602 -34.32 0.37 -27.14
N SER A 603 -33.30 1.22 -27.07
CA SER A 603 -33.33 2.58 -27.59
C SER A 603 -32.68 2.71 -28.97
N GLY A 604 -31.82 1.76 -29.34
CA GLY A 604 -31.21 1.72 -30.66
C GLY A 604 -30.01 0.79 -30.74
N THR A 605 -29.00 1.18 -31.51
CA THR A 605 -27.80 0.37 -31.75
C THR A 605 -26.52 1.18 -31.72
N VAL A 606 -25.41 0.51 -31.39
CA VAL A 606 -24.06 1.03 -31.52
C VAL A 606 -23.16 0.02 -32.24
N ALA A 607 -22.39 0.49 -33.21
CA ALA A 607 -21.35 -0.26 -33.90
C ALA A 607 -20.01 0.43 -33.70
N LEU A 608 -18.99 -0.30 -33.24
CA LEU A 608 -17.68 0.26 -32.89
C LEU A 608 -16.58 -0.53 -33.60
N ASP A 609 -15.70 0.19 -34.29
CA ASP A 609 -14.51 -0.34 -34.96
C ASP A 609 -13.28 0.46 -34.54
N PHE A 610 -12.24 -0.21 -34.05
CA PHE A 610 -11.01 0.41 -33.55
C PHE A 610 -9.81 -0.01 -34.40
N ASP A 611 -8.84 0.89 -34.53
CA ASP A 611 -7.56 0.53 -35.11
C ASP A 611 -6.82 -0.49 -34.23
N SER A 612 -5.79 -1.13 -34.80
CA SER A 612 -5.02 -2.17 -34.12
C SER A 612 -4.25 -1.69 -32.90
N ASN A 613 -4.15 -0.38 -32.67
CA ASN A 613 -3.42 0.22 -31.55
C ASN A 613 -4.37 0.78 -30.48
N GLY A 614 -5.70 0.67 -30.69
CA GLY A 614 -6.71 1.28 -29.83
C GLY A 614 -6.54 2.80 -29.69
N ARG A 615 -6.06 3.51 -30.72
CA ARG A 615 -5.82 4.97 -30.67
C ARG A 615 -6.71 5.79 -31.57
N SER A 616 -7.46 5.13 -32.44
CA SER A 616 -8.51 5.74 -33.23
C SER A 616 -9.59 4.72 -33.49
N GLY A 617 -10.79 5.19 -33.77
CA GLY A 617 -11.90 4.32 -34.12
C GLY A 617 -12.98 5.03 -34.90
N THR A 618 -14.01 4.28 -35.28
CA THR A 618 -15.25 4.80 -35.85
C THR A 618 -16.43 4.24 -35.08
N VAL A 619 -17.48 5.04 -34.99
CA VAL A 619 -18.77 4.64 -34.41
C VAL A 619 -19.91 4.91 -35.36
N ASP A 620 -20.83 3.96 -35.46
CA ASP A 620 -22.20 4.19 -35.93
C ASP A 620 -23.13 4.11 -34.71
N LEU A 621 -23.57 5.27 -34.23
CA LEU A 621 -24.44 5.39 -33.05
C LEU A 621 -25.82 5.87 -33.50
N ASP A 622 -26.84 5.08 -33.22
CA ASP A 622 -28.24 5.44 -33.43
C ASP A 622 -29.03 5.16 -32.15
N VAL A 623 -29.46 6.21 -31.46
CA VAL A 623 -30.09 6.13 -30.14
C VAL A 623 -31.26 7.12 -30.04
N ALA A 624 -32.28 6.81 -29.25
CA ALA A 624 -33.46 7.67 -29.08
C ALA A 624 -33.88 7.80 -27.62
N TRP A 625 -34.29 9.00 -27.20
CA TRP A 625 -34.89 9.20 -25.88
C TRP A 625 -36.21 9.97 -25.99
N PRO A 626 -37.31 9.44 -25.40
CA PRO A 626 -37.48 8.05 -24.93
C PRO A 626 -37.25 7.06 -26.09
N ALA A 627 -37.13 5.76 -25.79
CA ALA A 627 -36.81 4.73 -26.81
C ALA A 627 -37.80 4.72 -28.01
N THR A 628 -39.02 5.18 -27.80
CA THR A 628 -40.07 5.30 -28.82
C THR A 628 -40.07 6.61 -29.60
N ALA A 629 -39.11 7.50 -29.37
CA ALA A 629 -39.07 8.80 -30.02
C ALA A 629 -38.79 8.67 -31.52
N ASP A 630 -39.55 9.42 -32.33
CA ASP A 630 -39.33 9.52 -33.78
C ASP A 630 -38.01 10.24 -34.09
N GLN A 631 -37.63 11.21 -33.26
CA GLN A 631 -36.36 11.92 -33.38
C GLN A 631 -35.24 11.09 -32.71
N ARG A 632 -34.27 10.68 -33.53
CA ARG A 632 -33.14 9.85 -33.12
C ARG A 632 -31.85 10.64 -33.17
N TRP A 633 -31.00 10.44 -32.17
CA TRP A 633 -29.61 10.90 -32.17
C TRP A 633 -28.78 9.92 -33.00
N HIS A 634 -28.63 10.23 -34.28
CA HIS A 634 -27.91 9.39 -35.23
C HIS A 634 -26.59 10.03 -35.65
N ARG A 635 -25.48 9.30 -35.52
CA ARG A 635 -24.12 9.68 -35.89
C ARG A 635 -23.46 8.53 -36.66
N PRO A 636 -23.69 8.46 -37.97
CA PRO A 636 -23.14 7.38 -38.80
C PRO A 636 -21.65 7.62 -39.09
N ASN A 637 -20.83 6.60 -38.84
CA ASN A 637 -19.39 6.59 -39.12
C ASN A 637 -18.63 7.80 -38.54
N ALA A 638 -18.98 8.24 -37.33
CA ALA A 638 -18.26 9.30 -36.65
C ALA A 638 -16.86 8.81 -36.23
N THR A 639 -15.82 9.59 -36.51
CA THR A 639 -14.46 9.28 -36.08
C THR A 639 -14.30 9.54 -34.58
N LEU A 640 -13.73 8.57 -33.87
CA LEU A 640 -13.45 8.65 -32.44
C LEU A 640 -11.95 8.81 -32.17
N ALA A 641 -11.64 9.63 -31.16
CA ALA A 641 -10.33 9.73 -30.55
C ALA A 641 -10.45 9.53 -29.02
N PRO A 642 -9.45 8.89 -28.37
CA PRO A 642 -9.45 8.77 -26.93
C PRO A 642 -9.25 10.15 -26.30
N LEU A 643 -10.08 10.48 -25.32
CA LEU A 643 -9.90 11.63 -24.43
C LEU A 643 -8.99 11.25 -23.26
N SER A 644 -9.16 10.04 -22.72
CA SER A 644 -8.41 9.55 -21.57
C SER A 644 -7.05 8.98 -21.96
N ASP A 645 -6.14 9.01 -21.00
CA ASP A 645 -4.89 8.27 -21.07
C ASP A 645 -5.16 6.76 -21.21
N PRO A 646 -4.27 6.01 -21.89
CA PRO A 646 -4.41 4.57 -22.00
C PRO A 646 -4.38 3.91 -20.61
N PRO A 647 -5.24 2.93 -20.34
CA PRO A 647 -5.10 2.08 -19.17
C PRO A 647 -3.84 1.22 -19.36
N GLU A 648 -2.93 1.25 -18.38
CA GLU A 648 -1.73 0.42 -18.43
C GLU A 648 -2.09 -1.06 -18.28
N PHE A 649 -1.81 -1.86 -19.32
CA PHE A 649 -1.06 -3.12 -19.24
C PHE A 649 -0.70 -3.57 -20.67
N ARG A 650 0.55 -3.34 -21.09
CA ARG A 650 1.20 -4.21 -22.09
C ARG A 650 1.70 -5.43 -21.33
N TYR A 651 0.96 -6.52 -21.36
CA TYR A 651 1.55 -7.82 -21.07
C TYR A 651 2.52 -8.12 -22.23
N ILE A 652 3.84 -8.08 -21.97
CA ILE A 652 4.82 -8.72 -22.84
C ILE A 652 4.87 -10.17 -22.34
N PRO A 653 4.38 -11.18 -23.09
CA PRO A 653 4.56 -12.56 -22.67
C PRO A 653 6.05 -12.90 -22.73
N GLU A 654 6.69 -13.06 -21.59
CA GLU A 654 7.88 -13.92 -21.48
C GLU A 654 7.45 -15.36 -21.78
N SER A 655 7.51 -15.76 -23.05
CA SER A 655 7.35 -17.18 -23.42
C SER A 655 8.15 -17.60 -24.66
N THR A 656 9.31 -16.99 -24.90
CA THR A 656 10.30 -17.54 -25.85
C THR A 656 11.66 -17.85 -25.25
N ALA A 657 11.73 -18.15 -23.94
CA ALA A 657 12.89 -18.83 -23.38
C ALA A 657 12.49 -19.77 -22.22
N ALA A 658 12.58 -21.07 -22.51
CA ALA A 658 12.58 -22.22 -21.58
C ALA A 658 11.24 -22.68 -20.95
N GLY A 659 10.78 -23.86 -21.40
CA GLY A 659 10.08 -24.80 -20.49
C GLY A 659 8.62 -25.17 -20.80
N ALA A 660 8.24 -25.40 -22.06
CA ALA A 660 6.95 -26.03 -22.35
C ALA A 660 6.97 -27.53 -21.98
N ALA A 661 6.25 -27.91 -20.94
CA ALA A 661 5.85 -29.29 -20.67
C ALA A 661 4.38 -29.34 -20.18
N GLU A 662 3.52 -29.76 -21.11
CA GLU A 662 2.24 -30.48 -20.96
C GLU A 662 1.36 -30.24 -19.72
N ARG A 663 0.22 -29.56 -19.92
CA ARG A 663 -1.06 -30.04 -19.40
C ARG A 663 -2.15 -29.93 -20.46
N THR A 664 -2.74 -31.08 -20.72
CA THR A 664 -3.79 -31.39 -21.70
C THR A 664 -5.16 -30.81 -21.34
N ALA A 665 -5.92 -30.55 -22.40
CA ALA A 665 -7.25 -29.98 -22.46
C ALA A 665 -8.34 -30.76 -21.69
N LEU A 666 -9.34 -30.01 -21.18
CA LEU A 666 -10.70 -30.46 -20.91
C LEU A 666 -11.67 -29.52 -21.64
N GLY A 667 -12.70 -30.12 -22.25
CA GLY A 667 -13.51 -29.56 -23.35
C GLY A 667 -14.55 -28.49 -22.98
N PRO A 668 -15.39 -28.07 -23.96
CA PRO A 668 -16.17 -26.84 -23.89
C PRO A 668 -17.51 -27.04 -23.17
N PRO A 669 -18.02 -26.02 -22.46
CA PRO A 669 -19.44 -25.93 -22.18
C PRO A 669 -20.10 -24.74 -22.92
N ALA A 670 -21.19 -25.10 -23.61
CA ALA A 670 -22.46 -24.41 -23.85
C ALA A 670 -22.54 -22.88 -24.04
N GLN A 671 -23.23 -22.52 -25.14
CA GLN A 671 -23.71 -21.20 -25.51
C GLN A 671 -24.70 -20.58 -24.50
N ALA A 672 -24.58 -19.25 -24.37
CA ALA A 672 -25.60 -18.21 -24.20
C ALA A 672 -26.67 -18.34 -23.10
N ASP A 673 -26.63 -17.42 -22.13
CA ASP A 673 -27.79 -16.60 -21.72
C ASP A 673 -27.31 -15.25 -21.10
N ALA A 674 -28.07 -14.21 -21.44
CA ALA A 674 -27.88 -12.75 -21.32
C ALA A 674 -27.19 -12.15 -20.06
N PHE A 675 -26.24 -11.23 -20.29
CA PHE A 675 -25.60 -10.37 -19.30
C PHE A 675 -26.34 -9.03 -19.14
N GLY A 676 -27.22 -8.96 -18.14
CA GLY A 676 -27.73 -7.71 -17.56
C GLY A 676 -27.60 -7.68 -16.02
N GLY A 677 -26.85 -8.60 -15.41
CA GLY A 677 -27.08 -8.97 -14.00
C GLY A 677 -26.19 -8.37 -12.92
N LYS A 678 -25.05 -7.72 -13.22
CA LYS A 678 -24.11 -7.29 -12.16
C LYS A 678 -24.25 -5.83 -11.71
N LEU A 679 -24.72 -4.96 -12.60
CA LEU A 679 -25.26 -3.66 -12.22
C LEU A 679 -26.70 -3.80 -11.74
N TRP A 680 -27.27 -5.01 -11.61
CA TRP A 680 -28.70 -5.24 -11.35
C TRP A 680 -28.93 -6.60 -10.67
N HIS A 681 -28.52 -6.74 -9.40
CA HIS A 681 -28.88 -7.92 -8.60
C HIS A 681 -30.07 -7.65 -7.67
N ILE A 682 -31.09 -8.50 -7.82
CA ILE A 682 -32.26 -8.62 -6.96
C ILE A 682 -31.82 -9.20 -5.61
N HIS A 683 -32.08 -8.47 -4.51
CA HIS A 683 -32.16 -9.07 -3.19
C HIS A 683 -33.52 -9.75 -3.04
N GLU A 684 -33.56 -11.09 -2.88
CA GLU A 684 -34.73 -11.75 -2.27
C GLU A 684 -34.41 -12.19 -0.82
N PRO A 685 -35.38 -12.09 0.12
CA PRO A 685 -35.18 -12.35 1.54
C PRO A 685 -35.54 -13.79 1.94
N ASN A 686 -34.74 -14.37 2.85
CA ASN A 686 -35.00 -15.50 3.77
C ASN A 686 -36.10 -16.54 3.41
N CYS A 687 -35.70 -17.81 3.28
CA CYS A 687 -36.48 -18.94 3.82
C CYS A 687 -35.58 -20.12 4.26
N LEU A 688 -35.84 -20.58 5.49
CA LEU A 688 -35.25 -21.70 6.21
C LEU A 688 -36.13 -22.95 6.01
N HIS A 689 -35.60 -24.12 5.64
CA HIS A 689 -36.03 -25.46 6.13
C HIS A 689 -35.21 -26.64 5.54
N LEU A 690 -34.39 -27.24 6.42
CA LEU A 690 -34.15 -28.66 6.76
C LEU A 690 -34.30 -29.85 5.76
N HIS A 691 -33.29 -30.74 5.87
CA HIS A 691 -33.23 -32.23 5.76
C HIS A 691 -32.79 -32.97 4.46
N HIS A 692 -31.49 -33.36 4.44
CA HIS A 692 -30.87 -34.73 4.29
C HIS A 692 -31.12 -35.62 3.03
N PRO A 693 -30.35 -36.73 2.77
CA PRO A 693 -28.89 -37.05 2.80
C PRO A 693 -28.27 -37.45 1.42
N ASP A 694 -26.96 -37.73 1.45
CA ASP A 694 -26.19 -38.71 0.64
C ASP A 694 -25.17 -38.16 -0.37
N PHE A 695 -23.90 -38.04 0.04
CA PHE A 695 -22.81 -38.81 -0.59
C PHE A 695 -21.56 -38.87 0.29
N GLN A 696 -20.95 -40.05 0.34
CA GLN A 696 -19.94 -40.48 1.31
C GLN A 696 -18.52 -40.01 1.02
N LEU A 697 -17.80 -39.76 2.11
CA LEU A 697 -16.35 -39.65 2.24
C LEU A 697 -15.62 -40.91 1.76
N GLY A 698 -14.58 -40.72 0.95
CA GLY A 698 -13.51 -41.68 0.71
C GLY A 698 -12.20 -41.15 1.26
N VAL A 699 -11.87 -41.54 2.50
CA VAL A 699 -10.55 -41.35 3.11
C VAL A 699 -9.68 -42.53 2.70
N SER A 700 -8.47 -42.27 2.19
CA SER A 700 -7.38 -43.25 2.25
C SER A 700 -6.03 -42.56 2.46
N ASN A 701 -5.45 -42.84 3.63
CA ASN A 701 -4.07 -42.60 4.01
C ASN A 701 -3.06 -43.19 3.01
N MET A 702 -1.91 -42.54 2.83
CA MET A 702 -0.62 -43.24 2.96
C MET A 702 0.55 -42.28 3.24
N GLN A 703 1.25 -42.59 4.32
CA GLN A 703 2.48 -41.99 4.81
C GLN A 703 3.67 -42.24 3.87
N ARG A 704 4.54 -41.23 3.71
CA ARG A 704 5.96 -41.28 4.07
C ARG A 704 6.55 -39.89 4.15
#